data_AF-A0A7S4SCQ1-F1
#
_entry.id   AF-A0A7S4SCQ1-F1
#
_cell.length_a   1.000
_cell.length_b   1.000
_cell.length_c   1.000
_cell.angle_alpha   90.00
_cell.angle_beta   90.00
_cell.angle_gamma   90.00
#
_symmetry.space_group_name_H-M   'P 1'
#
loop_
_entity.id
_entity.type
_entity.pdbx_description
1 polymer ?
#
loop_
_entity_poly.entity_id
_entity_poly.type
_entity_poly.pdbx_seq_one_letter_code
_entity_poly.pdbx_strand_id
1 'polypeptide(L)'
;ANCVIQVPKGGGKGKGGRMIPLAGQDPATRVKYKGWYQLKGQDQPGDELQLHFRLDPSAPRNTEVNNVMFMTTEERNAWIERQESLARRLELPEPAGASRPAPQGPPAGAPRANGSAPPRRPSKAERLLERLAQGADGEAMQLVRLSGAEVPRDLELYFCKRTFTVVQVRPKMKITSLLHEYNVEPDAIDTSGKGAVYDLQCQRSAHHLEVKVQPTLGLQELLPGGGSSAAAAGPGALLPRLPALLGLYHVLAAFQQDPTGDAVPFSGASEGAPHLGEKLAEDAAMLQAFLDRCQVFSRKPDAKVPTMRLADATRPKSRGKLLKALFEVKMLLLLAVARVREGEGSLSEQQLQLLRGLQADLSRRCCAGGPEAQHRGEEESVESLKLLVCGDSQGAAKEEALALLKACQTNCRNNVMTRLQQHGVLGDLKEPPSEMNDDASAVTYKHAYNRIWRTAVQTYLFQLIHSDGYEKGPEAGVRMIRFQWAKPDAALRQLRPSAALEEAITFWEGELETVLADLAERQGVSYTPAAAGPSVSGADRGQQQQQPSAANPRGAVGLDNPGENLCATNSLLQFLFSTEQFRKAVLEASEPSEGADNGQAPAPLYTTLEQESRQLVAALRKLFAEMAASSRFSTSVREVARVLYSGELGEQQDSDELMHRMSSLLQDGLEAVPGDPHKALRQAFRQLFVGATFEVHVRRDAAGAGEGSGATAEFEEVVRTTDGAHVIGYPLDPNSSNKQFLCIPVQRGNQTLMQALEDFTCWAPTGGSDVVWIQEQFRTMPPFLCFATRQVSRLEWEESLNLTRFAVRATPQMQRDRYERSRAQQLRAELRDSLEHLDSSSESLKKAAPCTDESLEADARGLAAVAARLRACAEAAEQRVARLDDRLGDGFDEPPVGEFLGGAVDADVIQNVVCGLLGADTVKKLADLVFEGDENGNDTLDQLVQSGTLTRADEERIAAQLQKRWEEHRAHMYDVYAMVVYQGTGHAGHYVAYVRQSDGAFLCFDDEHVTEHARASAVRSDIAERGSEAYPASVRMVVYHRRGTAGGEPVVLPGPGAAPGSGKRAGAPADKGSAAADGDAKRRRTE
;
A
#
# COMPACT_ATOMS: atom_id res chain seq x y z
N ALA A 1 -1.40 10.41 -45.43
CA ALA A 1 -0.44 9.42 -44.91
C ALA A 1 -0.52 8.14 -45.75
N ASN A 2 0.59 7.40 -45.87
CA ASN A 2 0.63 6.08 -46.50
C ASN A 2 0.75 5.04 -45.39
N CYS A 3 -0.23 4.15 -45.25
CA CYS A 3 -0.21 3.07 -44.26
C CYS A 3 -0.26 1.74 -45.00
N VAL A 4 0.67 0.84 -44.69
CA VAL A 4 0.72 -0.52 -45.22
C VAL A 4 0.27 -1.47 -44.12
N ILE A 5 -0.75 -2.28 -44.40
CA ILE A 5 -1.30 -3.25 -43.44
C ILE A 5 -1.16 -4.64 -44.04
N GLN A 6 -0.65 -5.60 -43.26
CA GLN A 6 -0.72 -7.01 -43.62
C GLN A 6 -1.92 -7.66 -42.95
N VAL A 7 -2.79 -8.28 -43.75
CA VAL A 7 -3.92 -9.07 -43.22
C VAL A 7 -3.37 -10.32 -42.52
N PRO A 8 -3.70 -10.59 -41.24
CA PRO A 8 -3.10 -11.69 -40.48
C PRO A 8 -3.33 -13.06 -41.12
N LYS A 9 -2.27 -13.85 -41.32
CA LYS A 9 -2.29 -15.15 -42.01
C LYS A 9 -2.99 -16.30 -41.25
N GLY A 10 -3.51 -16.05 -40.03
CA GLY A 10 -4.01 -17.09 -39.12
C GLY A 10 -5.53 -17.21 -38.92
N GLY A 11 -6.36 -16.52 -39.71
CA GLY A 11 -7.82 -16.58 -39.59
C GLY A 11 -8.47 -17.37 -40.73
N GLY A 12 -9.14 -18.49 -40.43
CA GLY A 12 -9.98 -19.18 -41.42
C GLY A 12 -11.01 -18.23 -42.05
N LYS A 13 -11.33 -18.43 -43.34
CA LYS A 13 -12.23 -17.61 -44.19
C LYS A 13 -13.17 -16.71 -43.38
N GLY A 14 -12.76 -15.46 -43.19
CA GLY A 14 -13.43 -14.53 -42.28
C GLY A 14 -14.82 -14.15 -42.78
N LYS A 15 -15.84 -14.30 -41.93
CA LYS A 15 -17.07 -13.51 -42.06
C LYS A 15 -16.67 -12.04 -41.94
N GLY A 16 -17.09 -11.18 -42.89
CA GLY A 16 -16.76 -9.76 -42.90
C GLY A 16 -17.16 -9.08 -41.58
N GLY A 17 -16.36 -8.10 -41.14
CA GLY A 17 -16.66 -7.29 -39.95
C GLY A 17 -15.57 -7.21 -38.86
N ARG A 18 -14.44 -7.93 -39.01
CA ARG A 18 -13.34 -7.87 -38.03
C ARG A 18 -12.51 -6.59 -38.22
N MET A 19 -12.34 -5.81 -37.15
CA MET A 19 -11.55 -4.56 -37.17
C MET A 19 -10.06 -4.83 -36.85
N ILE A 20 -9.14 -4.21 -37.59
CA ILE A 20 -7.68 -4.24 -37.38
C ILE A 20 -7.23 -2.86 -36.88
N PRO A 21 -6.48 -2.76 -35.76
CA PRO A 21 -5.97 -1.47 -35.28
C PRO A 21 -4.90 -0.91 -36.22
N LEU A 22 -4.97 0.39 -36.48
CA LEU A 22 -4.00 1.18 -37.21
C LEU A 22 -3.36 2.19 -36.27
N ALA A 23 -2.03 2.27 -36.26
CA ALA A 23 -1.31 3.35 -35.61
C ALA A 23 -0.11 3.76 -36.46
N GLY A 24 0.18 5.05 -36.50
CA GLY A 24 1.31 5.58 -37.26
C GLY A 24 1.60 7.03 -36.91
N GLN A 25 2.68 7.56 -37.48
CA GLN A 25 3.08 8.95 -37.34
C GLN A 25 3.31 9.53 -38.74
N ASP A 26 2.64 10.62 -39.06
CA ASP A 26 2.85 11.28 -40.34
C ASP A 26 4.27 11.88 -40.38
N PRO A 27 5.12 11.52 -41.36
CA PRO A 27 6.52 11.88 -41.34
C PRO A 27 6.79 13.37 -41.57
N ALA A 28 5.86 14.10 -42.20
CA ALA A 28 6.02 15.53 -42.46
C ALA A 28 5.54 16.39 -41.27
N THR A 29 4.45 15.99 -40.62
CA THR A 29 3.81 16.77 -39.56
C THR A 29 4.08 16.25 -38.16
N ARG A 30 4.67 15.05 -38.02
CA ARG A 30 4.89 14.31 -36.77
C ARG A 30 3.63 14.00 -35.96
N VAL A 31 2.44 14.24 -36.50
CA VAL A 31 1.17 13.92 -35.84
C VAL A 31 1.02 12.40 -35.74
N LYS A 32 0.83 11.91 -34.51
CA LYS A 32 0.52 10.50 -34.24
C LYS A 32 -0.98 10.27 -34.48
N TYR A 33 -1.34 9.23 -35.20
CA TYR A 33 -2.72 8.85 -35.45
C TYR A 33 -2.97 7.42 -35.00
N LYS A 34 -4.22 7.17 -34.56
CA LYS A 34 -4.77 5.84 -34.27
C LYS A 34 -6.12 5.73 -34.99
N GLY A 35 -6.37 4.60 -35.62
CA GLY A 35 -7.61 4.32 -36.36
C GLY A 35 -7.85 2.82 -36.47
N TRP A 36 -8.88 2.40 -37.18
CA TRP A 36 -9.20 0.98 -37.36
C TRP A 36 -9.64 0.70 -38.79
N TYR A 37 -9.21 -0.44 -39.35
CA TYR A 37 -9.63 -0.92 -40.67
C TYR A 37 -10.61 -2.09 -40.52
N GLN A 38 -11.76 -2.03 -41.18
CA GLN A 38 -12.72 -3.14 -41.19
C GLN A 38 -12.40 -4.11 -42.33
N LEU A 39 -12.06 -5.37 -42.00
CA LEU A 39 -11.85 -6.41 -43.00
C LEU A 39 -13.13 -6.66 -43.80
N LYS A 40 -13.03 -6.49 -45.11
CA LYS A 40 -14.08 -6.82 -46.07
C LYS A 40 -14.02 -8.31 -46.39
N GLY A 41 -15.15 -8.88 -46.82
CA GLY A 41 -15.23 -10.29 -47.19
C GLY A 41 -14.35 -10.71 -48.39
N GLN A 42 -13.73 -9.74 -49.07
CA GLN A 42 -12.84 -9.95 -50.21
C GLN A 42 -11.34 -9.89 -49.85
N ASP A 43 -10.99 -9.47 -48.63
CA ASP A 43 -9.59 -9.35 -48.19
C ASP A 43 -9.06 -10.74 -47.77
N GLN A 44 -7.97 -11.21 -48.37
CA GLN A 44 -7.42 -12.53 -48.09
C GLN A 44 -6.31 -12.50 -47.03
N PRO A 45 -6.18 -13.55 -46.19
CA PRO A 45 -5.07 -13.67 -45.25
C PRO A 45 -3.71 -13.58 -45.95
N GLY A 46 -2.91 -12.60 -45.55
CA GLY A 46 -1.59 -12.32 -46.15
C GLY A 46 -1.57 -11.20 -47.18
N ASP A 47 -2.71 -10.62 -47.55
CA ASP A 47 -2.75 -9.45 -48.43
C ASP A 47 -2.04 -8.25 -47.79
N GLU A 48 -1.28 -7.53 -48.62
CA GLU A 48 -0.67 -6.25 -48.25
C GLU A 48 -1.55 -5.12 -48.79
N LEU A 49 -2.29 -4.47 -47.89
CA LEU A 49 -3.20 -3.39 -48.22
C LEU A 49 -2.48 -2.04 -48.06
N GLN A 50 -2.27 -1.35 -49.17
CA GLN A 50 -1.78 0.03 -49.17
C GLN A 50 -2.95 1.00 -49.07
N LEU A 51 -3.09 1.65 -47.91
CA LEU A 51 -4.11 2.67 -47.68
C LEU A 51 -3.53 4.06 -47.92
N HIS A 52 -4.10 4.74 -48.91
CA HIS A 52 -3.86 6.17 -49.16
C HIS A 52 -5.08 6.97 -48.70
N PHE A 53 -4.87 7.84 -47.71
CA PHE A 53 -5.89 8.81 -47.32
C PHE A 53 -5.28 10.17 -47.00
N ARG A 54 -6.01 11.22 -47.39
CA ARG A 54 -5.77 12.60 -46.98
C ARG A 54 -6.29 12.74 -45.55
N LEU A 55 -5.40 13.08 -44.62
CA LEU A 55 -5.82 13.48 -43.27
C LEU A 55 -6.39 14.89 -43.39
N ASP A 56 -7.72 15.01 -43.35
CA ASP A 56 -8.38 16.29 -43.14
C ASP A 56 -8.67 16.43 -41.65
N PRO A 57 -7.89 17.25 -40.90
CA PRO A 57 -8.10 17.43 -39.47
C PRO A 57 -9.44 18.11 -39.13
N SER A 58 -10.20 18.59 -40.13
CA SER A 58 -11.53 19.18 -39.95
C SER A 58 -12.69 18.20 -40.17
N ALA A 59 -12.41 16.93 -40.53
CA ALA A 59 -13.46 15.95 -40.76
C ALA A 59 -14.25 15.64 -39.47
N PRO A 60 -15.60 15.69 -39.48
CA PRO A 60 -16.41 15.47 -38.29
C PRO A 60 -16.27 14.03 -37.75
N ARG A 61 -16.47 13.86 -36.43
CA ARG A 61 -16.45 12.55 -35.75
C ARG A 61 -17.43 11.57 -36.41
N ASN A 62 -17.09 10.27 -36.47
CA ASN A 62 -17.86 9.21 -37.15
C ASN A 62 -17.98 9.33 -38.68
N THR A 63 -17.10 10.09 -39.34
CA THR A 63 -17.06 10.13 -40.81
C THR A 63 -16.18 9.00 -41.34
N GLU A 64 -16.74 8.18 -42.23
CA GLU A 64 -15.97 7.18 -42.97
C GLU A 64 -15.22 7.86 -44.11
N VAL A 65 -13.88 7.80 -44.09
CA VAL A 65 -13.03 8.36 -45.15
C VAL A 65 -12.20 7.24 -45.75
N ASN A 66 -12.40 6.96 -47.04
CA ASN A 66 -11.71 5.88 -47.77
C ASN A 66 -11.81 4.49 -47.07
N ASN A 67 -12.97 4.18 -46.49
CA ASN A 67 -13.24 2.93 -45.74
C ASN A 67 -12.47 2.77 -44.43
N VAL A 68 -11.95 3.87 -43.88
CA VAL A 68 -11.38 3.93 -42.52
C VAL A 68 -12.31 4.79 -41.68
N MET A 69 -12.79 4.21 -40.58
CA MET A 69 -13.67 4.90 -39.63
C MET A 69 -12.84 5.33 -38.42
N PHE A 70 -12.84 6.63 -38.14
CA PHE A 70 -12.14 7.20 -36.99
C PHE A 70 -13.08 7.22 -35.79
N MET A 71 -12.83 6.34 -34.82
CA MET A 71 -13.62 6.19 -33.60
C MET A 71 -12.70 5.97 -32.39
N THR A 72 -13.14 6.42 -31.23
CA THR A 72 -12.49 6.18 -29.93
C THR A 72 -12.65 4.71 -29.48
N THR A 73 -11.87 4.28 -28.49
CA THR A 73 -11.98 2.94 -27.89
C THR A 73 -13.37 2.68 -27.31
N GLU A 74 -14.00 3.69 -26.70
CA GLU A 74 -15.33 3.64 -26.12
C GLU A 74 -16.42 3.49 -27.20
N GLU A 75 -16.33 4.29 -28.27
CA GLU A 75 -17.26 4.20 -29.42
C GLU A 75 -17.15 2.84 -30.13
N ARG A 76 -15.94 2.28 -30.24
CA ARG A 76 -15.73 0.90 -30.74
C ARG A 76 -16.47 -0.12 -29.88
N ASN A 77 -16.31 -0.04 -28.56
CA ASN A 77 -16.94 -0.98 -27.64
C ASN A 77 -18.47 -0.86 -27.70
N ALA A 78 -19.00 0.36 -27.76
CA ALA A 78 -20.43 0.61 -27.95
C ALA A 78 -20.94 0.10 -29.32
N TRP A 79 -20.15 0.20 -30.38
CA TRP A 79 -20.49 -0.35 -31.69
C TRP A 79 -20.48 -1.88 -31.70
N ILE A 80 -19.47 -2.52 -31.09
CA ILE A 80 -19.40 -3.98 -30.90
C ILE A 80 -20.64 -4.46 -30.14
N GLU A 81 -20.97 -3.80 -29.05
CA GLU A 81 -22.13 -4.13 -28.22
C GLU A 81 -23.46 -3.98 -28.98
N ARG A 82 -23.59 -2.95 -29.84
CA ARG A 82 -24.75 -2.81 -30.75
C ARG A 82 -24.81 -3.93 -31.79
N GLN A 83 -23.69 -4.33 -32.39
CA GLN A 83 -23.67 -5.41 -33.38
C GLN A 83 -23.97 -6.77 -32.74
N GLU A 84 -23.47 -7.02 -31.54
CA GLU A 84 -23.80 -8.22 -30.77
C GLU A 84 -25.27 -8.23 -30.32
N SER A 85 -25.84 -7.07 -30.01
CA SER A 85 -27.27 -6.92 -29.74
C SER A 85 -28.11 -7.18 -31.00
N LEU A 86 -27.68 -6.69 -32.16
CA LEU A 86 -28.34 -6.91 -33.46
C LEU A 86 -28.28 -8.39 -33.88
N ALA A 87 -27.12 -9.04 -33.69
CA ALA A 87 -26.96 -10.48 -33.91
C ALA A 87 -27.89 -11.29 -33.00
N ARG A 88 -27.99 -10.93 -31.71
CA ARG A 88 -28.93 -11.54 -30.76
C ARG A 88 -30.40 -11.35 -31.14
N ARG A 89 -30.75 -10.23 -31.77
CA ARG A 89 -32.13 -9.98 -32.26
C ARG A 89 -32.46 -10.77 -33.53
N LEU A 90 -31.47 -11.09 -34.35
CA LEU A 90 -31.63 -11.89 -35.57
C LEU A 90 -31.67 -13.41 -35.31
N GLU A 91 -31.32 -13.85 -34.09
CA GLU A 91 -31.37 -15.26 -33.67
C GLU A 91 -32.68 -15.69 -32.98
N LEU A 92 -33.69 -14.81 -32.90
CA LEU A 92 -35.03 -15.18 -32.40
C LEU A 92 -35.86 -15.85 -33.52
N PRO A 93 -36.40 -17.07 -33.31
CA PRO A 93 -37.31 -17.67 -34.27
C PRO A 93 -38.69 -16.98 -34.22
N GLU A 94 -39.29 -16.74 -35.39
CA GLU A 94 -40.64 -16.17 -35.51
C GLU A 94 -41.72 -17.05 -34.83
N PRO A 95 -42.81 -16.46 -34.30
CA PRO A 95 -43.84 -17.20 -33.59
C PRO A 95 -44.76 -17.92 -34.58
N ALA A 96 -44.74 -19.26 -34.57
CA ALA A 96 -45.72 -20.07 -35.25
C ALA A 96 -47.10 -19.96 -34.56
N GLY A 97 -48.10 -19.57 -35.35
CA GLY A 97 -49.49 -19.43 -34.93
C GLY A 97 -50.22 -20.76 -34.70
N ALA A 98 -51.10 -20.73 -33.71
CA ALA A 98 -52.34 -21.48 -33.49
C ALA A 98 -52.52 -22.88 -34.12
N SER A 99 -52.57 -23.91 -33.27
CA SER A 99 -53.76 -24.76 -33.10
C SER A 99 -53.60 -25.74 -31.93
N ARG A 100 -54.64 -25.84 -31.09
CA ARG A 100 -54.80 -26.84 -30.02
C ARG A 100 -55.13 -28.21 -30.65
N PRO A 101 -54.62 -29.31 -30.08
CA PRO A 101 -55.52 -30.20 -29.34
C PRO A 101 -54.93 -30.78 -28.03
N ALA A 102 -55.81 -31.50 -27.32
CA ALA A 102 -55.78 -31.95 -25.92
C ALA A 102 -54.85 -33.18 -25.64
N PRO A 103 -54.73 -33.66 -24.38
CA PRO A 103 -53.48 -34.13 -23.78
C PRO A 103 -53.17 -35.61 -24.05
N GLN A 104 -51.87 -35.93 -24.18
CA GLN A 104 -51.33 -37.26 -23.98
C GLN A 104 -50.12 -37.19 -23.04
N GLY A 105 -50.03 -38.18 -22.14
CA GLY A 105 -49.16 -38.20 -20.95
C GLY A 105 -47.65 -38.20 -21.22
N PRO A 106 -46.83 -38.15 -20.15
CA PRO A 106 -45.41 -37.87 -20.29
C PRO A 106 -44.63 -39.13 -20.70
N PRO A 107 -43.72 -39.05 -21.68
CA PRO A 107 -42.62 -39.99 -21.79
C PRO A 107 -41.45 -39.52 -20.92
N ALA A 108 -40.89 -40.48 -20.22
CA ALA A 108 -39.70 -40.35 -19.39
C ALA A 108 -38.44 -40.05 -20.22
N GLY A 109 -37.50 -39.32 -19.60
CA GLY A 109 -36.08 -39.40 -19.92
C GLY A 109 -35.52 -38.35 -20.86
N ALA A 110 -35.18 -37.18 -20.32
CA ALA A 110 -34.11 -36.34 -20.87
C ALA A 110 -33.28 -35.76 -19.71
N PRO A 111 -31.95 -35.95 -19.67
CA PRO A 111 -31.11 -35.34 -18.65
C PRO A 111 -31.11 -33.82 -18.85
N ARG A 112 -31.51 -33.09 -17.80
CA ARG A 112 -31.41 -31.62 -17.75
C ARG A 112 -29.95 -31.22 -17.95
N ALA A 113 -29.70 -30.38 -18.95
CA ALA A 113 -28.41 -29.72 -19.11
C ALA A 113 -28.16 -28.85 -17.88
N ASN A 114 -27.10 -29.18 -17.13
CA ASN A 114 -26.58 -28.32 -16.07
C ASN A 114 -26.16 -26.99 -16.73
N GLY A 115 -26.92 -25.93 -16.49
CA GLY A 115 -26.50 -24.57 -16.80
C GLY A 115 -25.27 -24.26 -15.97
N SER A 116 -24.08 -24.35 -16.56
CA SER A 116 -22.86 -23.89 -15.93
C SER A 116 -22.97 -22.40 -15.67
N ALA A 117 -22.78 -21.98 -14.42
CA ALA A 117 -22.66 -20.57 -14.06
C ALA A 117 -21.65 -19.87 -15.00
N PRO A 118 -21.87 -18.59 -15.33
CA PRO A 118 -20.93 -17.83 -16.16
C PRO A 118 -19.52 -17.91 -15.55
N PRO A 119 -18.47 -18.07 -16.38
CA PRO A 119 -17.10 -18.19 -15.89
C PRO A 119 -16.73 -16.96 -15.07
N ARG A 120 -16.22 -17.20 -13.85
CA ARG A 120 -15.71 -16.15 -12.96
C ARG A 120 -14.58 -15.40 -13.66
N ARG A 121 -14.59 -14.06 -13.58
CA ARG A 121 -13.46 -13.24 -14.05
C ARG A 121 -12.22 -13.53 -13.19
N PRO A 122 -11.04 -13.75 -13.80
CA PRO A 122 -9.81 -13.97 -13.05
C PRO A 122 -9.47 -12.73 -12.21
N SER A 123 -9.02 -12.97 -10.99
CA SER A 123 -8.50 -11.96 -10.07
C SER A 123 -7.24 -11.29 -10.61
N LYS A 124 -6.84 -10.15 -10.01
CA LYS A 124 -5.60 -9.44 -10.38
C LYS A 124 -4.37 -10.34 -10.22
N ALA A 125 -4.28 -11.12 -9.14
CA ALA A 125 -3.19 -12.07 -8.93
C ALA A 125 -3.20 -13.23 -9.95
N GLU A 126 -4.38 -13.75 -10.33
CA GLU A 126 -4.46 -14.78 -11.38
C GLU A 126 -3.99 -14.25 -12.73
N ARG A 127 -4.35 -13.01 -13.09
CA ARG A 127 -3.83 -12.36 -14.31
C ARG A 127 -2.32 -12.10 -14.23
N LEU A 128 -1.79 -11.70 -13.08
CA LEU A 128 -0.34 -11.56 -12.85
C LEU A 128 0.38 -12.91 -13.03
N LEU A 129 -0.19 -13.98 -12.48
CA LEU A 129 0.32 -15.34 -12.65
C LEU A 129 0.30 -15.77 -14.12
N GLU A 130 -0.81 -15.54 -14.82
CA GLU A 130 -0.92 -15.82 -16.26
C GLU A 130 0.19 -15.09 -17.03
N ARG A 131 0.43 -13.81 -16.74
CA ARG A 131 1.51 -13.04 -17.37
C ARG A 131 2.90 -13.56 -17.02
N LEU A 132 3.14 -13.91 -15.75
CA LEU A 132 4.40 -14.53 -15.30
C LEU A 132 4.64 -15.92 -15.89
N ALA A 133 3.57 -16.61 -16.30
CA ALA A 133 3.61 -17.91 -16.96
C ALA A 133 3.54 -17.79 -18.49
N GLN A 134 3.52 -16.59 -19.07
CA GLN A 134 3.41 -16.36 -20.52
C GLN A 134 4.76 -15.92 -21.09
N GLY A 135 5.18 -16.56 -22.17
CA GLY A 135 6.41 -16.23 -22.90
C GLY A 135 6.26 -14.93 -23.71
N ALA A 136 7.39 -14.45 -24.24
CA ALA A 136 7.44 -13.29 -25.14
C ALA A 136 6.57 -13.47 -26.41
N ASP A 137 6.33 -14.72 -26.80
CA ASP A 137 5.50 -15.16 -27.92
C ASP A 137 4.00 -15.19 -27.60
N GLY A 138 3.61 -14.91 -26.35
CA GLY A 138 2.22 -15.00 -25.89
C GLY A 138 1.78 -16.43 -25.56
N GLU A 139 2.65 -17.43 -25.73
CA GLU A 139 2.36 -18.82 -25.43
C GLU A 139 2.72 -19.15 -23.97
N ALA A 140 2.03 -20.12 -23.37
CA ALA A 140 2.35 -20.56 -22.02
C ALA A 140 3.80 -21.11 -21.93
N MET A 141 4.51 -20.73 -20.88
CA MET A 141 5.85 -21.21 -20.56
C MET A 141 5.77 -22.59 -19.91
N GLN A 142 6.65 -23.49 -20.35
CA GLN A 142 6.85 -24.81 -19.74
C GLN A 142 7.75 -24.68 -18.51
N LEU A 143 7.22 -24.06 -17.46
CA LEU A 143 7.95 -23.77 -16.23
C LEU A 143 8.15 -25.04 -15.41
N VAL A 144 9.40 -25.32 -15.04
CA VAL A 144 9.77 -26.30 -14.02
C VAL A 144 10.48 -25.61 -12.87
N ARG A 145 10.06 -25.91 -11.65
CA ARG A 145 10.68 -25.43 -10.41
C ARG A 145 11.95 -26.23 -10.17
N LEU A 146 13.10 -25.56 -10.11
CA LEU A 146 14.37 -26.21 -9.84
C LEU A 146 14.47 -26.59 -8.35
N SER A 147 15.07 -27.74 -8.09
CA SER A 147 15.36 -28.29 -6.77
C SER A 147 16.82 -28.74 -6.68
N GLY A 148 17.38 -28.71 -5.47
CA GLY A 148 18.74 -29.15 -5.19
C GLY A 148 19.51 -28.19 -4.28
N ALA A 149 20.69 -28.62 -3.82
CA ALA A 149 21.50 -27.89 -2.85
C ALA A 149 22.03 -26.53 -3.35
N GLU A 150 22.03 -26.31 -4.67
CA GLU A 150 22.55 -25.08 -5.30
C GLU A 150 21.51 -23.97 -5.41
N VAL A 151 20.22 -24.29 -5.24
CA VAL A 151 19.15 -23.30 -5.22
C VAL A 151 19.12 -22.68 -3.82
N PRO A 152 19.30 -21.35 -3.67
CA PRO A 152 19.25 -20.70 -2.36
C PRO A 152 17.92 -20.99 -1.65
N ARG A 153 17.97 -21.25 -0.32
CA ARG A 153 16.77 -21.63 0.46
C ARG A 153 15.71 -20.53 0.52
N ASP A 154 16.10 -19.28 0.32
CA ASP A 154 15.25 -18.09 0.29
C ASP A 154 14.69 -17.78 -1.13
N LEU A 155 15.01 -18.61 -2.12
CA LEU A 155 14.71 -18.34 -3.53
C LEU A 155 13.94 -19.49 -4.16
N GLU A 156 12.79 -19.17 -4.75
CA GLU A 156 12.03 -20.09 -5.58
C GLU A 156 12.37 -19.82 -7.05
N LEU A 157 12.92 -20.82 -7.74
CA LEU A 157 13.46 -20.65 -9.09
C LEU A 157 12.71 -21.51 -10.09
N TYR A 158 12.06 -20.86 -11.05
CA TYR A 158 11.31 -21.50 -12.12
C TYR A 158 12.04 -21.30 -13.45
N PHE A 159 12.15 -22.36 -14.22
CA PHE A 159 12.89 -22.39 -15.47
C PHE A 159 11.97 -22.84 -16.61
N CYS A 160 11.88 -22.05 -17.68
CA CYS A 160 11.12 -22.45 -18.87
C CYS A 160 11.98 -23.34 -19.77
N LYS A 161 11.59 -24.62 -19.94
CA LYS A 161 12.30 -25.57 -20.81
C LYS A 161 12.41 -25.12 -22.27
N ARG A 162 11.41 -24.38 -22.76
CA ARG A 162 11.31 -23.95 -24.16
C ARG A 162 12.16 -22.72 -24.44
N THR A 163 12.04 -21.69 -23.61
CA THR A 163 12.62 -20.36 -23.89
C THR A 163 13.89 -20.08 -23.08
N PHE A 164 14.23 -20.94 -22.12
CA PHE A 164 15.33 -20.72 -21.17
C PHE A 164 15.15 -19.44 -20.33
N THR A 165 13.92 -18.93 -20.25
CA THR A 165 13.54 -17.83 -19.36
C THR A 165 13.57 -18.34 -17.92
N VAL A 166 14.13 -17.56 -17.01
CA VAL A 166 14.16 -17.85 -15.57
C VAL A 166 13.24 -16.88 -14.85
N VAL A 167 12.31 -17.40 -14.07
CA VAL A 167 11.48 -16.61 -13.14
C VAL A 167 11.98 -16.91 -11.73
N GLN A 168 12.63 -15.93 -11.12
CA GLN A 168 13.11 -15.99 -9.74
C GLN A 168 12.08 -15.32 -8.84
N VAL A 169 11.57 -16.02 -7.84
CA VAL A 169 10.61 -15.48 -6.88
C VAL A 169 11.26 -15.54 -5.50
N ARG A 170 11.50 -14.38 -4.90
CA ARG A 170 12.00 -14.25 -3.53
C ARG A 170 10.87 -13.79 -2.62
N PRO A 171 10.37 -14.64 -1.72
CA PRO A 171 9.43 -14.21 -0.70
C PRO A 171 10.17 -13.34 0.33
N LYS A 172 9.87 -12.04 0.36
CA LYS A 172 10.32 -11.14 1.44
C LYS A 172 9.50 -11.37 2.71
N MET A 173 8.21 -11.65 2.55
CA MET A 173 7.31 -12.07 3.63
C MET A 173 6.23 -13.00 3.08
N LYS A 174 6.12 -14.21 3.63
CA LYS A 174 5.23 -15.27 3.13
C LYS A 174 3.98 -15.38 4.00
N ILE A 175 2.79 -15.20 3.41
CA ILE A 175 1.51 -15.47 4.07
C ILE A 175 0.77 -16.45 3.17
N THR A 176 0.62 -17.70 3.60
CA THR A 176 0.07 -18.76 2.75
C THR A 176 -1.45 -18.80 2.72
N SER A 177 -2.13 -18.18 3.69
CA SER A 177 -3.57 -18.32 3.91
C SER A 177 -4.42 -17.15 3.42
N LEU A 178 -3.90 -16.24 2.59
CA LEU A 178 -4.67 -15.08 2.11
C LEU A 178 -4.59 -14.97 0.59
N LEU A 179 -5.71 -14.60 -0.04
CA LEU A 179 -5.70 -14.19 -1.45
C LEU A 179 -4.85 -12.92 -1.58
N HIS A 180 -3.88 -12.93 -2.48
CA HIS A 180 -3.01 -11.78 -2.68
C HIS A 180 -3.59 -10.81 -3.72
N GLU A 181 -3.43 -9.52 -3.45
CA GLU A 181 -3.82 -8.45 -4.36
C GLU A 181 -2.66 -7.46 -4.44
N TYR A 182 -1.93 -7.48 -5.55
CA TYR A 182 -0.69 -6.71 -5.67
C TYR A 182 -0.93 -5.32 -6.26
N ASN A 183 -0.05 -4.38 -5.89
CA ASN A 183 0.00 -3.04 -6.48
C ASN A 183 0.37 -3.04 -7.98
N VAL A 184 1.16 -4.00 -8.46
CA VAL A 184 1.58 -4.08 -9.86
C VAL A 184 0.44 -4.57 -10.77
N GLU A 185 0.19 -3.85 -11.87
CA GLU A 185 -0.75 -4.30 -12.91
C GLU A 185 -0.20 -5.47 -13.74
N PRO A 186 -1.02 -6.47 -14.11
CA PRO A 186 -0.57 -7.61 -14.93
C PRO A 186 0.16 -7.20 -16.20
N ASP A 187 -0.30 -6.15 -16.87
CA ASP A 187 0.26 -5.68 -18.14
C ASP A 187 1.59 -4.93 -17.99
N ALA A 188 1.99 -4.57 -16.77
CA ALA A 188 3.32 -4.02 -16.49
C ALA A 188 4.42 -5.10 -16.46
N ILE A 189 4.04 -6.38 -16.40
CA ILE A 189 4.99 -7.50 -16.45
C ILE A 189 5.41 -7.74 -17.90
N ASP A 190 6.66 -7.39 -18.18
CA ASP A 190 7.36 -7.58 -19.43
C ASP A 190 8.17 -8.89 -19.39
N THR A 191 7.60 -9.94 -19.97
CA THR A 191 8.31 -11.19 -20.25
C THR A 191 9.05 -11.17 -21.59
N SER A 192 8.96 -10.08 -22.36
CA SER A 192 9.37 -9.99 -23.76
C SER A 192 10.87 -9.77 -24.01
N GLY A 193 11.69 -9.61 -22.95
CA GLY A 193 13.10 -9.97 -23.05
C GLY A 193 14.14 -9.00 -22.49
N LYS A 194 13.77 -7.83 -21.95
CA LYS A 194 14.76 -6.94 -21.29
C LYS A 194 15.18 -7.45 -19.90
N GLY A 195 14.37 -8.34 -19.33
CA GLY A 195 14.49 -8.75 -17.95
C GLY A 195 14.14 -7.61 -17.00
N ALA A 196 13.42 -7.94 -15.94
CA ALA A 196 12.94 -6.93 -15.00
C ALA A 196 12.81 -7.55 -13.61
N VAL A 197 12.85 -6.67 -12.62
CA VAL A 197 12.56 -6.99 -11.22
C VAL A 197 11.26 -6.29 -10.88
N TYR A 198 10.29 -7.05 -10.42
CA TYR A 198 8.96 -6.61 -10.00
C TYR A 198 8.87 -6.80 -8.50
N ASP A 199 8.51 -5.73 -7.79
CA ASP A 199 8.25 -5.80 -6.36
C ASP A 199 6.73 -5.89 -6.15
N LEU A 200 6.25 -7.11 -5.91
CA LEU A 200 4.84 -7.41 -5.75
C LEU A 200 4.49 -7.31 -4.26
N GLN A 201 3.98 -6.15 -3.86
CA GLN A 201 3.50 -5.92 -2.51
C GLN A 201 1.99 -6.12 -2.45
N CYS A 202 1.55 -7.08 -1.64
CA CYS A 202 0.12 -7.29 -1.42
C CYS A 202 -0.45 -6.10 -0.66
N GLN A 203 -1.57 -5.56 -1.12
CA GLN A 203 -2.26 -4.44 -0.48
C GLN A 203 -3.11 -4.89 0.71
N ARG A 204 -3.57 -6.15 0.69
CA ARG A 204 -4.48 -6.72 1.69
C ARG A 204 -3.78 -7.49 2.79
N SER A 205 -2.50 -7.83 2.61
CA SER A 205 -1.72 -8.60 3.58
C SER A 205 -0.27 -8.17 3.57
N ALA A 206 0.50 -8.60 4.56
CA ALA A 206 1.95 -8.35 4.57
C ALA A 206 2.70 -9.25 3.56
N HIS A 207 2.00 -9.95 2.67
CA HIS A 207 2.66 -10.78 1.68
C HIS A 207 3.44 -9.94 0.68
N HIS A 208 4.71 -10.26 0.50
CA HIS A 208 5.63 -9.48 -0.31
C HIS A 208 6.55 -10.40 -1.08
N LEU A 209 6.52 -10.29 -2.40
CA LEU A 209 7.36 -11.05 -3.32
C LEU A 209 8.21 -10.10 -4.14
N GLU A 210 9.49 -10.43 -4.30
CA GLU A 210 10.33 -9.87 -5.35
C GLU A 210 10.41 -10.89 -6.48
N VAL A 211 9.83 -10.56 -7.64
CA VAL A 211 9.80 -11.42 -8.81
C VAL A 211 10.73 -10.87 -9.87
N LYS A 212 11.76 -11.63 -10.21
CA LYS A 212 12.71 -11.28 -11.24
C LYS A 212 12.58 -12.21 -12.43
N VAL A 213 12.12 -11.66 -13.55
CA VAL A 213 12.05 -12.36 -14.83
C VAL A 213 13.33 -12.07 -15.58
N GLN A 214 14.11 -13.12 -15.87
CA GLN A 214 15.34 -13.01 -16.64
C GLN A 214 15.15 -13.70 -18.00
N PRO A 215 15.40 -13.01 -19.13
CA PRO A 215 15.39 -13.64 -20.46
C PRO A 215 16.46 -14.73 -20.54
N THR A 216 16.54 -15.54 -21.58
CA THR A 216 17.69 -16.44 -21.79
C THR A 216 19.01 -15.67 -22.00
N LEU A 217 20.16 -16.25 -21.65
CA LEU A 217 21.50 -15.80 -22.10
C LEU A 217 21.82 -16.28 -23.53
N GLY A 218 20.97 -17.12 -24.12
CA GLY A 218 21.19 -17.73 -25.42
C GLY A 218 22.14 -18.92 -25.37
N LEU A 219 22.38 -19.52 -24.20
CA LEU A 219 23.33 -20.64 -24.06
C LEU A 219 22.82 -21.92 -24.73
N GLN A 220 21.55 -21.99 -25.11
CA GLN A 220 20.99 -23.05 -25.97
C GLN A 220 21.76 -23.25 -27.27
N GLU A 221 22.45 -22.21 -27.76
CA GLU A 221 23.30 -22.29 -28.94
C GLU A 221 24.61 -23.07 -28.72
N LEU A 222 24.98 -23.37 -27.47
CA LEU A 222 26.13 -24.23 -27.17
C LEU A 222 25.89 -25.68 -27.61
N LEU A 223 24.62 -26.09 -27.72
CA LEU A 223 24.24 -27.39 -28.28
C LEU A 223 24.27 -27.33 -29.82
N PRO A 224 24.73 -28.40 -30.51
CA PRO A 224 24.67 -28.47 -31.96
C PRO A 224 23.22 -28.29 -32.45
N GLY A 225 23.01 -27.41 -33.42
CA GLY A 225 21.68 -27.15 -34.00
C GLY A 225 20.87 -26.01 -33.33
N GLY A 226 21.51 -25.16 -32.52
CA GLY A 226 20.94 -24.13 -31.62
C GLY A 226 19.96 -23.05 -32.13
N GLY A 227 19.29 -23.23 -33.26
CA GLY A 227 18.10 -22.45 -33.62
C GLY A 227 16.80 -23.16 -33.21
N SER A 228 15.66 -22.66 -33.68
CA SER A 228 14.34 -23.34 -33.60
C SER A 228 14.32 -24.76 -34.20
N SER A 229 15.43 -25.20 -34.82
CA SER A 229 15.69 -26.56 -35.31
C SER A 229 16.58 -27.41 -34.38
N ALA A 230 16.72 -27.04 -33.10
CA ALA A 230 17.50 -27.82 -32.12
C ALA A 230 16.95 -29.25 -31.90
N ALA A 231 15.73 -29.55 -32.38
CA ALA A 231 15.17 -30.91 -32.40
C ALA A 231 15.86 -31.85 -33.42
N ALA A 232 16.64 -31.32 -34.37
CA ALA A 232 17.19 -32.11 -35.47
C ALA A 232 18.59 -32.70 -35.21
N ALA A 233 19.29 -32.27 -34.15
CA ALA A 233 20.62 -32.80 -33.84
C ALA A 233 20.51 -34.19 -33.22
N GLY A 234 20.97 -35.21 -33.96
CA GLY A 234 20.97 -36.59 -33.47
C GLY A 234 21.86 -36.78 -32.21
N PRO A 235 21.57 -37.79 -31.38
CA PRO A 235 22.31 -38.11 -30.15
C PRO A 235 23.84 -38.14 -30.32
N GLY A 236 24.31 -38.63 -31.47
CA GLY A 236 25.73 -38.73 -31.80
C GLY A 236 26.46 -37.39 -31.91
N ALA A 237 25.78 -36.29 -32.22
CA ALA A 237 26.39 -34.95 -32.28
C ALA A 237 26.48 -34.28 -30.90
N LEU A 238 25.58 -34.63 -29.97
CA LEU A 238 25.53 -34.07 -28.62
C LEU A 238 26.57 -34.71 -27.69
N LEU A 239 26.74 -36.03 -27.80
CA LEU A 239 27.56 -36.82 -26.88
C LEU A 239 29.02 -36.33 -26.76
N PRO A 240 29.75 -35.98 -27.84
CA PRO A 240 31.13 -35.48 -27.73
C PRO A 240 31.26 -34.14 -27.00
N ARG A 241 30.19 -33.35 -26.93
CA ARG A 241 30.16 -32.02 -26.30
C ARG A 241 29.79 -32.04 -24.82
N LEU A 242 29.17 -33.12 -24.33
CA LEU A 242 28.77 -33.24 -22.93
C LEU A 242 29.93 -33.08 -21.92
N PRO A 243 31.15 -33.64 -22.15
CA PRO A 243 32.28 -33.43 -21.23
C PRO A 243 32.68 -31.96 -21.09
N ALA A 244 32.69 -31.20 -22.19
CA ALA A 244 33.01 -29.77 -22.19
C ALA A 244 31.91 -28.96 -21.46
N LEU A 245 30.64 -29.28 -21.70
CA LEU A 245 29.52 -28.64 -21.02
C LEU A 245 29.51 -28.93 -19.51
N LEU A 246 29.89 -30.15 -19.11
CA LEU A 246 30.04 -30.52 -17.70
C LEU A 246 31.25 -29.82 -17.07
N GLY A 247 32.36 -29.68 -17.81
CA GLY A 247 33.49 -28.84 -17.44
C GLY A 247 33.09 -27.38 -17.19
N LEU A 248 32.26 -26.81 -18.07
CA LEU A 248 31.73 -25.45 -17.92
C LEU A 248 30.88 -25.31 -16.65
N TYR A 249 30.00 -26.28 -16.39
CA TYR A 249 29.23 -26.33 -15.14
C TYR A 249 30.13 -26.31 -13.90
N HIS A 250 31.19 -27.12 -13.87
CA HIS A 250 32.12 -27.16 -12.73
C HIS A 250 32.85 -25.84 -12.51
N VAL A 251 33.29 -25.16 -13.57
CA VAL A 251 33.95 -23.86 -13.44
C VAL A 251 32.98 -22.81 -12.89
N LEU A 252 31.72 -22.83 -13.34
CA LEU A 252 30.69 -21.91 -12.83
C LEU A 252 30.30 -22.23 -11.37
N ALA A 253 30.20 -23.51 -11.01
CA ALA A 253 29.93 -23.93 -9.64
C ALA A 253 31.07 -23.53 -8.69
N ALA A 254 32.33 -23.62 -9.14
CA ALA A 254 33.48 -23.16 -8.37
C ALA A 254 33.41 -21.66 -8.06
N PHE A 255 33.01 -20.83 -9.03
CA PHE A 255 32.75 -19.40 -8.77
C PHE A 255 31.59 -19.17 -7.78
N GLN A 256 30.58 -20.04 -7.74
CA GLN A 256 29.49 -19.92 -6.75
C GLN A 256 29.97 -20.31 -5.35
N GLN A 257 30.78 -21.36 -5.24
CA GLN A 257 31.32 -21.85 -3.96
C GLN A 257 32.32 -20.89 -3.33
N ASP A 258 33.12 -20.19 -4.14
CA ASP A 258 34.00 -19.11 -3.69
C ASP A 258 33.48 -17.74 -4.16
N PRO A 259 32.68 -17.04 -3.33
CA PRO A 259 32.17 -15.72 -3.67
C PRO A 259 33.24 -14.61 -3.74
N THR A 260 34.46 -14.87 -3.29
CA THR A 260 35.57 -13.91 -3.32
C THR A 260 36.50 -14.11 -4.51
N GLY A 261 36.54 -15.33 -5.06
CA GLY A 261 37.35 -15.68 -6.22
C GLY A 261 36.90 -14.98 -7.50
N ASP A 262 37.84 -14.32 -8.18
CA ASP A 262 37.64 -13.69 -9.49
C ASP A 262 38.21 -14.52 -10.64
N ALA A 263 38.85 -15.66 -10.35
CA ALA A 263 39.48 -16.54 -11.32
C ALA A 263 39.38 -18.02 -10.90
N VAL A 264 39.06 -18.90 -11.86
CA VAL A 264 39.03 -20.36 -11.67
C VAL A 264 39.89 -21.03 -12.75
N PRO A 265 40.97 -21.75 -12.38
CA PRO A 265 41.79 -22.49 -13.33
C PRO A 265 41.04 -23.74 -13.83
N PHE A 266 41.12 -24.04 -15.13
CA PHE A 266 40.43 -25.21 -15.69
C PHE A 266 40.93 -26.54 -15.10
N SER A 267 42.22 -26.63 -14.75
CA SER A 267 42.80 -27.83 -14.13
C SER A 267 42.49 -27.96 -12.62
N GLY A 268 41.96 -26.92 -11.97
CA GLY A 268 41.71 -26.88 -10.53
C GLY A 268 40.25 -26.69 -10.12
N ALA A 269 39.30 -26.70 -11.08
CA ALA A 269 37.91 -26.32 -10.84
C ALA A 269 37.11 -27.28 -9.93
N SER A 270 37.59 -28.50 -9.64
CA SER A 270 37.04 -29.33 -8.55
C SER A 270 38.01 -30.42 -8.09
N GLU A 271 38.03 -30.70 -6.78
CA GLU A 271 38.67 -31.91 -6.26
C GLU A 271 37.98 -33.15 -6.88
N GLY A 272 38.70 -33.85 -7.76
CA GLY A 272 38.30 -35.15 -8.29
C GLY A 272 37.83 -35.22 -9.75
N ALA A 273 37.75 -34.13 -10.52
CA ALA A 273 37.51 -34.22 -11.97
C ALA A 273 38.28 -33.16 -12.81
N PRO A 274 39.61 -33.04 -12.64
CA PRO A 274 40.41 -32.04 -13.37
C PRO A 274 40.31 -32.19 -14.90
N HIS A 275 40.10 -33.42 -15.38
CA HIS A 275 39.97 -33.73 -16.80
C HIS A 275 38.78 -33.05 -17.49
N LEU A 276 37.71 -32.68 -16.77
CA LEU A 276 36.54 -32.04 -17.39
C LEU A 276 36.79 -30.57 -17.74
N GLY A 277 37.55 -29.85 -16.92
CA GLY A 277 37.99 -28.50 -17.25
C GLY A 277 38.98 -28.48 -18.42
N GLU A 278 39.82 -29.50 -18.54
CA GLU A 278 40.67 -29.71 -19.72
C GLU A 278 39.83 -29.94 -20.99
N LYS A 279 38.75 -30.74 -20.91
CA LYS A 279 37.83 -30.94 -22.03
C LYS A 279 37.11 -29.66 -22.47
N LEU A 280 36.76 -28.78 -21.53
CA LEU A 280 36.26 -27.44 -21.87
C LEU A 280 37.33 -26.59 -22.57
N ALA A 281 38.59 -26.67 -22.13
CA ALA A 281 39.69 -25.93 -22.74
C ALA A 281 40.03 -26.44 -24.16
N GLU A 282 39.85 -27.74 -24.41
CA GLU A 282 39.99 -28.37 -25.73
C GLU A 282 38.88 -27.94 -26.70
N ASP A 283 37.63 -27.76 -26.23
CA ASP A 283 36.51 -27.24 -27.04
C ASP A 283 36.50 -25.71 -27.06
N ALA A 284 37.50 -25.13 -27.75
CA ALA A 284 37.66 -23.68 -27.87
C ALA A 284 36.42 -22.98 -28.48
N ALA A 285 35.67 -23.67 -29.34
CA ALA A 285 34.46 -23.13 -29.97
C ALA A 285 33.31 -22.97 -28.96
N MET A 286 33.06 -23.99 -28.12
CA MET A 286 32.07 -23.89 -27.06
C MET A 286 32.44 -22.82 -26.03
N LEU A 287 33.71 -22.80 -25.60
CA LEU A 287 34.18 -21.81 -24.63
C LEU A 287 34.04 -20.39 -25.18
N GLN A 288 34.43 -20.13 -26.44
CA GLN A 288 34.28 -18.81 -27.04
C GLN A 288 32.81 -18.41 -27.17
N ALA A 289 31.95 -19.33 -27.65
CA ALA A 289 30.51 -19.08 -27.74
C ALA A 289 29.90 -18.75 -26.36
N PHE A 290 30.34 -19.42 -25.29
CA PHE A 290 29.93 -19.09 -23.93
C PHE A 290 30.36 -17.68 -23.52
N LEU A 291 31.63 -17.32 -23.76
CA LEU A 291 32.18 -16.00 -23.41
C LEU A 291 31.49 -14.86 -24.18
N ASP A 292 31.18 -15.06 -25.45
CA ASP A 292 30.48 -14.08 -26.30
C ASP A 292 29.06 -13.79 -25.76
N ARG A 293 28.37 -14.82 -25.28
CA ARG A 293 27.03 -14.72 -24.68
C ARG A 293 27.07 -14.21 -23.24
N CYS A 294 28.14 -14.49 -22.52
CA CYS A 294 28.31 -14.14 -21.10
C CYS A 294 29.54 -13.25 -20.88
N GLN A 295 29.47 -12.00 -21.36
CA GLN A 295 30.57 -11.01 -21.29
C GLN A 295 31.08 -10.65 -19.89
N VAL A 296 30.44 -11.14 -18.81
CA VAL A 296 31.02 -11.04 -17.45
C VAL A 296 32.15 -12.04 -17.24
N PHE A 297 32.30 -13.03 -18.11
CA PHE A 297 33.43 -13.95 -18.09
C PHE A 297 34.45 -13.55 -19.14
N SER A 298 35.72 -13.79 -18.83
CA SER A 298 36.81 -13.63 -19.78
C SER A 298 37.82 -14.77 -19.62
N ARG A 299 38.52 -15.11 -20.71
CA ARG A 299 39.66 -16.01 -20.67
C ARG A 299 40.92 -15.20 -20.45
N LYS A 300 41.82 -15.63 -19.56
CA LYS A 300 43.16 -15.04 -19.43
C LYS A 300 44.11 -15.73 -20.43
N PRO A 301 44.56 -15.06 -21.51
CA PRO A 301 45.33 -15.70 -22.58
C PRO A 301 46.76 -16.07 -22.17
N ASP A 302 47.38 -15.32 -21.23
CA ASP A 302 48.80 -15.45 -20.88
C ASP A 302 49.08 -16.28 -19.62
N ALA A 303 48.07 -16.99 -19.09
CA ALA A 303 48.28 -17.83 -17.92
C ALA A 303 48.89 -19.18 -18.35
N LYS A 304 49.96 -19.62 -17.67
CA LYS A 304 50.55 -20.96 -17.83
C LYS A 304 49.53 -22.08 -17.67
N VAL A 305 48.43 -21.81 -16.95
CA VAL A 305 47.27 -22.67 -16.80
C VAL A 305 46.05 -21.90 -17.33
N PRO A 306 45.34 -22.41 -18.36
CA PRO A 306 44.18 -21.71 -18.89
C PRO A 306 43.11 -21.55 -17.80
N THR A 307 42.65 -20.30 -17.64
CA THR A 307 41.86 -19.83 -16.49
C THR A 307 40.71 -18.97 -16.99
N MET A 308 39.51 -19.18 -16.43
CA MET A 308 38.35 -18.31 -16.63
C MET A 308 38.29 -17.28 -15.51
N ARG A 309 38.00 -16.02 -15.83
CA ARG A 309 37.82 -14.92 -14.86
C ARG A 309 36.40 -14.39 -14.88
N LEU A 310 35.89 -14.03 -13.72
CA LEU A 310 34.62 -13.32 -13.54
C LEU A 310 34.90 -11.83 -13.30
N ALA A 311 34.38 -10.97 -14.17
CA ALA A 311 34.52 -9.53 -14.07
C ALA A 311 33.78 -9.00 -12.82
N ASP A 312 34.56 -8.44 -11.90
CA ASP A 312 34.08 -7.85 -10.65
C ASP A 312 33.17 -8.80 -9.85
N ALA A 313 33.80 -9.82 -9.26
CA ALA A 313 33.14 -10.84 -8.45
C ALA A 313 32.31 -10.28 -7.27
N THR A 314 32.57 -9.03 -6.85
CA THR A 314 31.84 -8.36 -5.76
C THR A 314 30.55 -7.69 -6.22
N ARG A 315 30.40 -7.38 -7.52
CA ARG A 315 29.19 -6.71 -8.02
C ARG A 315 27.98 -7.67 -8.05
N PRO A 316 26.83 -7.28 -7.46
CA PRO A 316 25.60 -8.06 -7.52
C PRO A 316 25.15 -8.43 -8.94
N LYS A 317 25.40 -7.55 -9.91
CA LYS A 317 25.06 -7.78 -11.33
C LYS A 317 25.88 -8.93 -11.94
N SER A 318 27.17 -9.00 -11.64
CA SER A 318 28.05 -10.09 -12.12
C SER A 318 27.66 -11.42 -11.48
N ARG A 319 27.39 -11.41 -10.17
CA ARG A 319 26.90 -12.57 -9.42
C ARG A 319 25.55 -13.08 -9.94
N GLY A 320 24.62 -12.17 -10.25
CA GLY A 320 23.33 -12.52 -10.85
C GLY A 320 23.47 -13.15 -12.25
N LYS A 321 24.45 -12.71 -13.05
CA LYS A 321 24.76 -13.32 -14.36
C LYS A 321 25.45 -14.68 -14.22
N LEU A 322 26.35 -14.85 -13.25
CA LEU A 322 26.97 -16.13 -12.90
C LEU A 322 25.91 -17.18 -12.55
N LEU A 323 25.02 -16.89 -11.60
CA LEU A 323 23.96 -17.82 -11.18
C LEU A 323 23.06 -18.21 -12.36
N LYS A 324 22.69 -17.24 -13.18
CA LYS A 324 21.89 -17.48 -14.38
C LYS A 324 22.61 -18.39 -15.39
N ALA A 325 23.89 -18.11 -15.66
CA ALA A 325 24.71 -18.94 -16.55
C ALA A 325 24.84 -20.38 -16.01
N LEU A 326 25.07 -20.52 -14.70
CA LEU A 326 25.14 -21.82 -14.05
C LEU A 326 23.84 -22.63 -14.23
N PHE A 327 22.69 -22.01 -13.95
CA PHE A 327 21.39 -22.69 -14.10
C PHE A 327 21.07 -23.02 -15.57
N GLU A 328 21.35 -22.12 -16.52
CA GLU A 328 21.16 -22.41 -17.94
C GLU A 328 22.06 -23.58 -18.38
N VAL A 329 23.35 -23.60 -18.00
CA VAL A 329 24.26 -24.72 -18.31
C VAL A 329 23.78 -26.02 -17.67
N LYS A 330 23.32 -25.98 -16.42
CA LYS A 330 22.74 -27.13 -15.74
C LYS A 330 21.52 -27.68 -16.49
N MET A 331 20.61 -26.81 -16.92
CA MET A 331 19.44 -27.21 -17.70
C MET A 331 19.82 -27.74 -19.09
N LEU A 332 20.84 -27.18 -19.74
CA LEU A 332 21.38 -27.73 -20.99
C LEU A 332 21.93 -29.14 -20.80
N LEU A 333 22.64 -29.41 -19.70
CA LEU A 333 23.13 -30.75 -19.38
C LEU A 333 21.97 -31.73 -19.20
N LEU A 334 20.94 -31.35 -18.43
CA LEU A 334 19.76 -32.18 -18.20
C LEU A 334 19.01 -32.50 -19.51
N LEU A 335 18.78 -31.48 -20.35
CA LEU A 335 18.12 -31.65 -21.65
C LEU A 335 18.96 -32.47 -22.64
N ALA A 336 20.27 -32.23 -22.69
CA ALA A 336 21.17 -32.98 -23.56
C ALA A 336 21.24 -34.45 -23.15
N VAL A 337 21.31 -34.76 -21.84
CA VAL A 337 21.27 -36.13 -21.34
C VAL A 337 19.93 -36.81 -21.64
N ALA A 338 18.80 -36.12 -21.41
CA ALA A 338 17.48 -36.66 -21.74
C ALA A 338 17.36 -37.03 -23.23
N ARG A 339 17.80 -36.15 -24.14
CA ARG A 339 17.80 -36.40 -25.58
C ARG A 339 18.71 -37.55 -26.00
N VAL A 340 19.89 -37.65 -25.39
CA VAL A 340 20.80 -38.75 -25.68
C VAL A 340 20.22 -40.08 -25.18
N ARG A 341 19.47 -40.08 -24.05
CA ARG A 341 18.72 -41.25 -23.56
C ARG A 341 17.62 -41.70 -24.52
N GLU A 342 16.83 -40.75 -25.04
CA GLU A 342 15.78 -41.04 -26.02
C GLU A 342 16.32 -41.72 -27.29
N GLY A 343 17.56 -41.42 -27.66
CA GLY A 343 18.23 -42.01 -28.81
C GLY A 343 19.27 -43.09 -28.48
N GLU A 344 19.26 -43.66 -27.28
CA GLU A 344 20.23 -44.68 -26.83
C GLU A 344 20.37 -45.85 -27.81
N GLY A 345 19.27 -46.26 -28.46
CA GLY A 345 19.26 -47.33 -29.45
C GLY A 345 20.07 -47.06 -30.73
N SER A 346 20.51 -45.81 -30.95
CA SER A 346 21.32 -45.40 -32.10
C SER A 346 22.81 -45.21 -31.78
N LEU A 347 23.20 -45.36 -30.50
CA LEU A 347 24.57 -45.14 -30.04
C LEU A 347 25.42 -46.41 -30.17
N SER A 348 26.70 -46.25 -30.51
CA SER A 348 27.66 -47.36 -30.44
C SER A 348 27.92 -47.76 -28.98
N GLU A 349 28.44 -48.98 -28.75
CA GLU A 349 28.77 -49.45 -27.40
C GLU A 349 29.76 -48.53 -26.68
N GLN A 350 30.75 -48.00 -27.40
CA GLN A 350 31.71 -47.02 -26.86
C GLN A 350 31.03 -45.70 -26.47
N GLN A 351 30.05 -45.25 -27.25
CA GLN A 351 29.25 -44.06 -26.97
C GLN A 351 28.34 -44.26 -25.74
N LEU A 352 27.74 -45.45 -25.60
CA LEU A 352 26.97 -45.82 -24.41
C LEU A 352 27.84 -45.87 -23.16
N GLN A 353 29.08 -46.38 -23.26
CA GLN A 353 30.01 -46.39 -22.14
C GLN A 353 30.40 -44.96 -21.72
N LEU A 354 30.65 -44.07 -22.68
CA LEU A 354 30.90 -42.65 -22.42
C LEU A 354 29.69 -41.98 -21.75
N LEU A 355 28.47 -42.23 -22.26
CA LEU A 355 27.23 -41.71 -21.69
C LEU A 355 27.05 -42.16 -20.24
N ARG A 356 27.26 -43.44 -19.93
CA ARG A 356 27.16 -43.98 -18.56
C ARG A 356 28.19 -43.34 -17.62
N GLY A 357 29.42 -43.13 -18.08
CA GLY A 357 30.46 -42.41 -17.32
C GLY A 357 30.02 -40.97 -17.00
N LEU A 358 29.53 -40.24 -18.01
CA LEU A 358 29.03 -38.88 -17.84
C LEU A 358 27.79 -38.81 -16.94
N GLN A 359 26.87 -39.76 -17.03
CA GLN A 359 25.70 -39.84 -16.14
C GLN A 359 26.11 -40.09 -14.70
N ALA A 360 27.13 -40.91 -14.46
CA ALA A 360 27.67 -41.13 -13.11
C ALA A 360 28.29 -39.84 -12.54
N ASP A 361 29.08 -39.11 -13.35
CA ASP A 361 29.65 -37.83 -12.94
C ASP A 361 28.59 -36.75 -12.72
N LEU A 362 27.60 -36.65 -13.62
CA LEU A 362 26.46 -35.75 -13.49
C LEU A 362 25.67 -36.03 -12.21
N SER A 363 25.33 -37.30 -11.96
CA SER A 363 24.55 -37.71 -10.79
C SER A 363 25.31 -37.49 -9.48
N ARG A 364 26.64 -37.67 -9.50
CA ARG A 364 27.48 -37.47 -8.31
C ARG A 364 27.70 -35.99 -8.00
N ARG A 365 27.87 -35.13 -9.01
CA ARG A 365 28.43 -33.79 -8.82
C ARG A 365 27.52 -32.63 -9.22
N CYS A 366 26.60 -32.86 -10.16
CA CYS A 366 25.70 -31.82 -10.67
C CYS A 366 24.26 -32.00 -10.16
N CYS A 367 23.82 -33.26 -10.10
CA CYS A 367 22.44 -33.65 -9.91
C CYS A 367 22.32 -34.78 -8.89
N ALA A 368 22.63 -34.51 -7.61
CA ALA A 368 22.45 -35.50 -6.56
C ALA A 368 20.99 -36.01 -6.55
N GLY A 369 20.81 -37.33 -6.71
CA GLY A 369 19.49 -37.97 -6.88
C GLY A 369 19.03 -38.16 -8.33
N GLY A 370 19.84 -37.76 -9.31
CA GLY A 370 19.56 -37.91 -10.74
C GLY A 370 18.93 -36.66 -11.39
N PRO A 371 18.87 -36.62 -12.73
CA PRO A 371 18.29 -35.52 -13.50
C PRO A 371 16.84 -35.18 -13.10
N GLU A 372 16.01 -36.20 -12.88
CA GLU A 372 14.60 -36.06 -12.57
C GLU A 372 14.37 -35.49 -11.16
N ALA A 373 15.35 -35.59 -10.25
CA ALA A 373 15.29 -35.02 -8.91
C ALA A 373 15.65 -33.51 -8.86
N GLN A 374 16.18 -32.95 -9.96
CA GLN A 374 16.61 -31.55 -10.01
C GLN A 374 15.50 -30.56 -10.35
N HIS A 375 14.31 -31.05 -10.69
CA HIS A 375 13.17 -30.17 -10.89
C HIS A 375 11.86 -30.90 -10.59
N ARG A 376 10.82 -30.13 -10.27
CA ARG A 376 9.44 -30.64 -10.17
C ARG A 376 8.79 -30.73 -11.56
N GLY A 377 7.68 -31.47 -11.65
CA GLY A 377 6.88 -31.53 -12.88
C GLY A 377 6.31 -30.16 -13.25
N GLU A 378 5.94 -29.95 -14.51
CA GLU A 378 5.43 -28.65 -14.99
C GLU A 378 4.15 -28.23 -14.25
N GLU A 379 3.19 -29.15 -14.08
CA GLU A 379 1.94 -28.90 -13.37
C GLU A 379 2.17 -28.56 -11.88
N GLU A 380 3.01 -29.35 -11.19
CA GLU A 380 3.40 -29.09 -9.79
C GLU A 380 4.12 -27.75 -9.63
N SER A 381 4.93 -27.36 -10.63
CA SER A 381 5.66 -26.10 -10.63
C SER A 381 4.74 -24.91 -10.83
N VAL A 382 3.80 -25.00 -11.77
CA VAL A 382 2.80 -23.96 -12.00
C VAL A 382 1.88 -23.82 -10.78
N GLU A 383 1.46 -24.92 -10.16
CA GLU A 383 0.63 -24.86 -8.95
C GLU A 383 1.43 -24.28 -7.76
N SER A 384 2.71 -24.64 -7.62
CA SER A 384 3.59 -24.03 -6.62
C SER A 384 3.78 -22.53 -6.84
N LEU A 385 3.91 -22.08 -8.10
CA LEU A 385 4.00 -20.65 -8.42
C LEU A 385 2.66 -19.95 -8.17
N LYS A 386 1.54 -20.60 -8.48
CA LYS A 386 0.19 -20.12 -8.20
C LYS A 386 -0.06 -19.94 -6.72
N LEU A 387 0.33 -20.90 -5.88
CA LEU A 387 0.21 -20.77 -4.42
C LEU A 387 1.06 -19.62 -3.87
N LEU A 388 2.24 -19.36 -4.45
CA LEU A 388 3.06 -18.21 -4.06
C LEU A 388 2.42 -16.89 -4.50
N VAL A 389 2.00 -16.78 -5.76
CA VAL A 389 1.51 -15.52 -6.32
C VAL A 389 0.08 -15.25 -5.87
N CYS A 390 -0.84 -16.21 -5.96
CA CYS A 390 -2.26 -16.02 -5.68
C CYS A 390 -2.64 -16.30 -4.22
N GLY A 391 -1.80 -16.99 -3.45
CA GLY A 391 -2.15 -17.55 -2.15
C GLY A 391 -3.06 -18.78 -2.26
N ASP A 392 -3.36 -19.43 -1.12
CA ASP A 392 -4.40 -20.46 -1.08
C ASP A 392 -5.78 -19.79 -1.11
N SER A 393 -6.29 -19.52 -2.31
CA SER A 393 -7.57 -18.87 -2.53
C SER A 393 -8.75 -19.65 -1.95
N GLN A 394 -8.63 -20.96 -1.76
CA GLN A 394 -9.68 -21.76 -1.12
C GLN A 394 -9.54 -21.76 0.40
N GLY A 395 -8.33 -21.85 0.93
CA GLY A 395 -8.05 -21.78 2.37
C GLY A 395 -8.45 -20.43 2.97
N ALA A 396 -8.01 -19.33 2.35
CA ALA A 396 -8.29 -17.96 2.79
C ALA A 396 -9.79 -17.69 2.91
N ALA A 397 -10.51 -18.06 1.86
CA ALA A 397 -11.91 -17.75 1.72
C ALA A 397 -12.76 -18.62 2.68
N LYS A 398 -12.31 -19.86 2.97
CA LYS A 398 -12.90 -20.69 4.03
C LYS A 398 -12.62 -20.12 5.42
N GLU A 399 -11.42 -19.63 5.69
CA GLU A 399 -11.06 -19.05 6.99
C GLU A 399 -11.85 -17.77 7.28
N GLU A 400 -12.00 -16.89 6.28
CA GLU A 400 -12.84 -15.68 6.35
C GLU A 400 -14.32 -16.03 6.59
N ALA A 401 -14.85 -17.01 5.86
CA ALA A 401 -16.21 -17.49 6.07
C ALA A 401 -16.42 -18.07 7.48
N LEU A 402 -15.46 -18.86 8.00
CA LEU A 402 -15.50 -19.37 9.37
C LEU A 402 -15.42 -18.26 10.41
N ALA A 403 -14.58 -17.25 10.19
CA ALA A 403 -14.47 -16.08 11.07
C ALA A 403 -15.79 -15.29 11.12
N LEU A 404 -16.43 -15.06 9.97
CA LEU A 404 -17.73 -14.38 9.91
C LEU A 404 -18.81 -15.17 10.68
N LEU A 405 -18.84 -16.50 10.55
CA LEU A 405 -19.82 -17.33 11.26
C LEU A 405 -19.55 -17.33 12.76
N LYS A 406 -18.29 -17.36 13.21
CA LYS A 406 -17.94 -17.16 14.62
C LYS A 406 -18.37 -15.78 15.14
N ALA A 407 -18.25 -14.72 14.32
CA ALA A 407 -18.71 -13.38 14.69
C ALA A 407 -20.25 -13.33 14.83
N CYS A 408 -20.97 -13.91 13.87
CA CYS A 408 -22.43 -14.08 13.94
C CYS A 408 -22.87 -14.86 15.19
N GLN A 409 -22.19 -15.97 15.49
CA GLN A 409 -22.43 -16.78 16.68
C GLN A 409 -22.17 -15.99 17.96
N THR A 410 -21.04 -15.27 18.04
CA THR A 410 -20.67 -14.44 19.19
C THR A 410 -21.68 -13.32 19.42
N ASN A 411 -22.15 -12.66 18.35
CA ASN A 411 -23.20 -11.64 18.43
C ASN A 411 -24.53 -12.23 18.95
N CYS A 412 -24.93 -13.40 18.44
CA CYS A 412 -26.10 -14.12 18.96
C CYS A 412 -25.96 -14.42 20.45
N ARG A 413 -24.83 -14.99 20.88
CA ARG A 413 -24.58 -15.36 22.27
C ARG A 413 -24.58 -14.15 23.21
N ASN A 414 -23.78 -13.14 22.88
CA ASN A 414 -23.46 -12.05 23.82
C ASN A 414 -24.50 -10.93 23.82
N ASN A 415 -25.20 -10.71 22.69
CA ASN A 415 -26.12 -9.58 22.57
C ASN A 415 -27.58 -10.06 22.49
N VAL A 416 -27.89 -10.92 21.53
CA VAL A 416 -29.29 -11.28 21.23
C VAL A 416 -29.86 -12.22 22.30
N MET A 417 -29.17 -13.33 22.60
CA MET A 417 -29.62 -14.32 23.58
C MET A 417 -29.63 -13.74 25.01
N THR A 418 -28.63 -12.94 25.39
CA THR A 418 -28.62 -12.25 26.69
C THR A 418 -29.83 -11.34 26.87
N ARG A 419 -30.24 -10.59 25.84
CA ARG A 419 -31.47 -9.78 25.90
C ARG A 419 -32.73 -10.65 25.93
N LEU A 420 -32.80 -11.73 25.14
CA LEU A 420 -33.92 -12.68 25.22
C LEU A 420 -34.06 -13.31 26.61
N GLN A 421 -32.95 -13.57 27.29
CA GLN A 421 -32.93 -14.04 28.67
C GLN A 421 -33.48 -12.99 29.64
N GLN A 422 -33.12 -11.71 29.46
CA GLN A 422 -33.68 -10.60 30.26
C GLN A 422 -35.20 -10.46 30.09
N HIS A 423 -35.70 -10.76 28.89
CA HIS A 423 -37.14 -10.79 28.60
C HIS A 423 -37.83 -12.11 29.01
N GLY A 424 -37.11 -13.09 29.57
CA GLY A 424 -37.68 -14.35 30.04
C GLY A 424 -38.15 -15.32 28.93
N VAL A 425 -37.71 -15.11 27.69
CA VAL A 425 -38.18 -15.85 26.51
C VAL A 425 -37.10 -16.72 25.84
N LEU A 426 -35.94 -16.91 26.49
CA LEU A 426 -34.85 -17.70 25.92
C LEU A 426 -35.27 -19.15 25.63
N GLY A 427 -36.12 -19.73 26.50
CA GLY A 427 -36.79 -21.02 26.24
C GLY A 427 -35.82 -22.16 25.88
N ASP A 428 -36.13 -22.85 24.77
CA ASP A 428 -35.36 -23.96 24.19
C ASP A 428 -34.32 -23.51 23.14
N LEU A 429 -34.08 -22.20 22.99
CA LEU A 429 -33.18 -21.68 21.98
C LEU A 429 -31.74 -22.10 22.28
N LYS A 430 -31.16 -22.86 21.35
CA LYS A 430 -29.77 -23.29 21.39
C LYS A 430 -28.92 -22.36 20.53
N GLU A 431 -27.71 -22.12 21.00
CA GLU A 431 -26.70 -21.42 20.23
C GLU A 431 -26.38 -22.17 18.91
N PRO A 432 -26.12 -21.45 17.80
CA PRO A 432 -25.66 -22.10 16.56
C PRO A 432 -24.36 -22.91 16.80
N PRO A 433 -24.21 -24.09 16.19
CA PRO A 433 -23.01 -24.92 16.35
C PRO A 433 -21.76 -24.21 15.83
N SER A 434 -20.63 -24.33 16.54
CA SER A 434 -19.35 -23.71 16.16
C SER A 434 -18.59 -24.48 15.07
N GLU A 435 -18.93 -25.75 14.84
CA GLU A 435 -18.26 -26.63 13.89
C GLU A 435 -19.16 -26.91 12.67
N MET A 436 -18.59 -26.83 11.47
CA MET A 436 -19.26 -27.06 10.20
C MET A 436 -18.61 -28.20 9.42
N ASN A 437 -18.79 -29.41 9.94
CA ASN A 437 -18.13 -30.61 9.44
C ASN A 437 -18.79 -31.17 8.16
N ASP A 438 -20.09 -30.92 7.96
CA ASP A 438 -20.90 -31.44 6.85
C ASP A 438 -22.04 -30.49 6.44
N ASP A 439 -22.78 -30.82 5.37
CA ASP A 439 -23.90 -30.01 4.88
C ASP A 439 -25.05 -29.91 5.90
N ALA A 440 -25.28 -30.96 6.69
CA ALA A 440 -26.32 -30.99 7.71
C ALA A 440 -26.03 -30.01 8.84
N SER A 441 -24.76 -29.84 9.21
CA SER A 441 -24.31 -28.87 10.21
C SER A 441 -24.49 -27.42 9.75
N ALA A 442 -24.32 -27.12 8.45
CA ALA A 442 -24.59 -25.79 7.89
C ALA A 442 -26.09 -25.44 7.91
N VAL A 443 -26.95 -26.40 7.55
CA VAL A 443 -28.40 -26.27 7.66
C VAL A 443 -28.83 -26.08 9.12
N THR A 444 -28.27 -26.88 10.04
CA THR A 444 -28.51 -26.77 11.48
C THR A 444 -28.10 -25.40 12.01
N TYR A 445 -26.95 -24.87 11.58
CA TYR A 445 -26.50 -23.52 11.90
C TYR A 445 -27.52 -22.47 11.48
N LYS A 446 -27.96 -22.50 10.21
CA LYS A 446 -28.93 -21.55 9.67
C LYS A 446 -30.24 -21.57 10.47
N HIS A 447 -30.78 -22.75 10.75
CA HIS A 447 -32.01 -22.87 11.56
C HIS A 447 -31.84 -22.35 12.98
N ALA A 448 -30.74 -22.70 13.68
CA ALA A 448 -30.50 -22.23 15.04
C ALA A 448 -30.35 -20.69 15.08
N TYR A 449 -29.56 -20.13 14.16
CA TYR A 449 -29.31 -18.69 14.06
C TYR A 449 -30.61 -17.92 13.80
N ASN A 450 -31.39 -18.31 12.79
CA ASN A 450 -32.62 -17.60 12.43
C ASN A 450 -33.76 -17.82 13.42
N ARG A 451 -33.81 -18.94 14.16
CA ARG A 451 -34.75 -19.09 15.30
C ARG A 451 -34.48 -18.06 16.40
N ILE A 452 -33.21 -17.84 16.77
CA ILE A 452 -32.84 -16.82 17.78
C ILE A 452 -33.27 -15.43 17.30
N TRP A 453 -32.92 -15.06 16.07
CA TRP A 453 -33.27 -13.74 15.51
C TRP A 453 -34.78 -13.56 15.37
N ARG A 454 -35.52 -14.59 14.94
CA ARG A 454 -36.99 -14.57 14.91
C ARG A 454 -37.57 -14.22 16.27
N THR A 455 -37.15 -14.92 17.33
CA THR A 455 -37.62 -14.66 18.68
C THR A 455 -37.26 -13.25 19.13
N ALA A 456 -36.06 -12.75 18.81
CA ALA A 456 -35.66 -11.37 19.13
C ALA A 456 -36.50 -10.31 18.42
N VAL A 457 -36.81 -10.51 17.13
CA VAL A 457 -37.71 -9.64 16.35
C VAL A 457 -39.10 -9.58 16.98
N GLN A 458 -39.67 -10.74 17.31
CA GLN A 458 -41.00 -10.83 17.93
C GLN A 458 -41.06 -10.29 19.36
N THR A 459 -39.96 -10.39 20.12
CA THR A 459 -39.94 -10.04 21.54
C THR A 459 -39.67 -8.56 21.79
N TYR A 460 -38.62 -8.00 21.18
CA TYR A 460 -38.17 -6.65 21.53
C TYR A 460 -37.66 -5.81 20.35
N LEU A 461 -37.01 -6.41 19.34
CA LEU A 461 -36.36 -5.62 18.30
C LEU A 461 -37.35 -4.82 17.47
N PHE A 462 -38.50 -5.40 17.11
CA PHE A 462 -39.50 -4.67 16.33
C PHE A 462 -40.07 -3.48 17.11
N GLN A 463 -40.39 -3.65 18.39
CA GLN A 463 -40.83 -2.55 19.25
C GLN A 463 -39.74 -1.49 19.43
N LEU A 464 -38.49 -1.93 19.63
CA LEU A 464 -37.35 -1.04 19.81
C LEU A 464 -37.19 -0.09 18.62
N ILE A 465 -37.20 -0.62 17.38
CA ILE A 465 -37.00 0.21 16.19
C ILE A 465 -38.18 1.14 15.87
N HIS A 466 -39.36 0.86 16.44
CA HIS A 466 -40.55 1.71 16.33
C HIS A 466 -40.76 2.61 17.56
N SER A 467 -39.87 2.55 18.56
CA SER A 467 -39.93 3.43 19.72
C SER A 467 -39.35 4.81 19.39
N ASP A 468 -39.87 5.85 20.04
CA ASP A 468 -39.38 7.23 19.88
C ASP A 468 -37.89 7.39 20.24
N GLY A 469 -37.31 6.44 20.97
CA GLY A 469 -35.90 6.41 21.34
C GLY A 469 -34.96 5.82 20.27
N TYR A 470 -35.47 5.30 19.14
CA TYR A 470 -34.64 4.78 18.07
C TYR A 470 -34.33 5.87 17.03
N GLU A 471 -33.19 6.54 17.21
CA GLU A 471 -32.77 7.74 16.48
C GLU A 471 -32.77 7.58 14.94
N LYS A 472 -32.59 6.36 14.43
CA LYS A 472 -32.49 6.07 12.98
C LYS A 472 -33.84 5.84 12.29
N GLY A 473 -34.92 5.77 13.06
CA GLY A 473 -36.27 5.50 12.57
C GLY A 473 -36.54 4.04 12.16
N PRO A 474 -37.81 3.65 12.03
CA PRO A 474 -38.23 2.26 11.87
C PRO A 474 -37.72 1.62 10.57
N GLU A 475 -37.64 2.37 9.47
CA GLU A 475 -37.16 1.85 8.19
C GLU A 475 -35.69 1.41 8.24
N ALA A 476 -34.83 2.20 8.91
CA ALA A 476 -33.44 1.84 9.11
C ALA A 476 -33.31 0.61 10.01
N GLY A 477 -34.16 0.53 11.04
CA GLY A 477 -34.26 -0.64 11.91
C GLY A 477 -34.64 -1.91 11.16
N VAL A 478 -35.66 -1.86 10.29
CA VAL A 478 -36.07 -3.01 9.46
C VAL A 478 -34.94 -3.43 8.51
N ARG A 479 -34.22 -2.47 7.91
CA ARG A 479 -33.03 -2.76 7.09
C ARG A 479 -31.93 -3.45 7.91
N MET A 480 -31.69 -3.01 9.13
CA MET A 480 -30.75 -3.66 10.05
C MET A 480 -31.18 -5.10 10.36
N ILE A 481 -32.47 -5.35 10.63
CA ILE A 481 -32.99 -6.69 10.91
C ILE A 481 -32.74 -7.61 9.72
N ARG A 482 -33.12 -7.19 8.51
CA ARG A 482 -32.90 -7.95 7.27
C ARG A 482 -31.42 -8.26 7.04
N PHE A 483 -30.55 -7.28 7.27
CA PHE A 483 -29.10 -7.49 7.13
C PHE A 483 -28.58 -8.52 8.12
N GLN A 484 -28.90 -8.41 9.41
CA GLN A 484 -28.46 -9.37 10.42
C GLN A 484 -29.02 -10.77 10.18
N TRP A 485 -30.23 -10.86 9.63
CA TRP A 485 -30.90 -12.13 9.29
C TRP A 485 -30.19 -12.92 8.18
N ALA A 486 -29.67 -12.21 7.18
CA ALA A 486 -29.00 -12.78 6.02
C ALA A 486 -27.46 -12.82 6.14
N LYS A 487 -26.88 -12.17 7.18
CA LYS A 487 -25.43 -12.07 7.40
C LYS A 487 -24.65 -13.39 7.25
N PRO A 488 -25.11 -14.56 7.76
CA PRO A 488 -24.34 -15.81 7.63
C PRO A 488 -24.40 -16.47 6.24
N ASP A 489 -25.29 -16.05 5.34
CA ASP A 489 -25.69 -16.87 4.19
C ASP A 489 -24.57 -17.04 3.15
N ALA A 490 -23.82 -15.97 2.86
CA ALA A 490 -22.69 -16.05 1.94
C ALA A 490 -21.58 -16.98 2.45
N ALA A 491 -21.27 -16.88 3.75
CA ALA A 491 -20.26 -17.74 4.38
C ALA A 491 -20.68 -19.20 4.44
N LEU A 492 -21.96 -19.48 4.73
CA LEU A 492 -22.50 -20.84 4.70
C LEU A 492 -22.41 -21.46 3.30
N ARG A 493 -22.82 -20.71 2.27
CA ARG A 493 -22.72 -21.14 0.86
C ARG A 493 -21.28 -21.43 0.45
N GLN A 494 -20.35 -20.62 0.93
CA GLN A 494 -18.93 -20.75 0.63
C GLN A 494 -18.28 -21.96 1.29
N LEU A 495 -18.70 -22.31 2.51
CA LEU A 495 -18.17 -23.47 3.23
C LEU A 495 -18.83 -24.78 2.80
N ARG A 496 -20.15 -24.77 2.57
CA ARG A 496 -20.98 -25.97 2.35
C ARG A 496 -22.11 -25.69 1.34
N PRO A 497 -21.79 -25.51 0.04
CA PRO A 497 -22.82 -25.31 -0.97
C PRO A 497 -23.63 -26.59 -1.15
N SER A 498 -24.89 -26.59 -0.72
CA SER A 498 -25.80 -27.72 -0.86
C SER A 498 -27.23 -27.27 -1.15
N ALA A 499 -28.00 -28.11 -1.84
CA ALA A 499 -29.41 -27.80 -2.14
C ALA A 499 -30.26 -27.63 -0.87
N ALA A 500 -29.97 -28.43 0.17
CA ALA A 500 -30.64 -28.34 1.47
C ALA A 500 -30.37 -27.01 2.18
N LEU A 501 -29.14 -26.47 2.05
CA LEU A 501 -28.81 -25.15 2.60
C LEU A 501 -29.57 -24.04 1.86
N GLU A 502 -29.65 -24.07 0.53
CA GLU A 502 -30.42 -23.07 -0.23
C GLU A 502 -31.91 -23.12 0.08
N GLU A 503 -32.48 -24.31 0.27
CA GLU A 503 -33.87 -24.48 0.71
C GLU A 503 -34.09 -23.86 2.09
N ALA A 504 -33.16 -24.08 3.03
CA ALA A 504 -33.21 -23.48 4.36
C ALA A 504 -33.09 -21.95 4.32
N ILE A 505 -32.20 -21.38 3.49
CA ILE A 505 -32.06 -19.93 3.32
C ILE A 505 -33.35 -19.34 2.75
N THR A 506 -33.88 -19.91 1.67
CA THR A 506 -35.12 -19.46 1.02
C THR A 506 -36.32 -19.52 1.99
N PHE A 507 -36.41 -20.60 2.77
CA PHE A 507 -37.43 -20.73 3.81
C PHE A 507 -37.38 -19.56 4.82
N TRP A 508 -36.20 -19.25 5.35
CA TRP A 508 -36.03 -18.20 6.36
C TRP A 508 -36.18 -16.78 5.80
N GLU A 509 -35.88 -16.55 4.53
CA GLU A 509 -36.15 -15.28 3.86
C GLU A 509 -37.66 -15.00 3.80
N GLY A 510 -38.47 -16.00 3.41
CA GLY A 510 -39.93 -15.88 3.42
C GLY A 510 -40.53 -15.75 4.83
N GLU A 511 -39.92 -16.41 5.81
CA GLU A 511 -40.35 -16.36 7.21
C GLU A 511 -40.18 -14.97 7.82
N LEU A 512 -39.06 -14.29 7.56
CA LEU A 512 -38.81 -12.94 8.08
C LEU A 512 -39.91 -11.96 7.64
N GLU A 513 -40.23 -11.94 6.35
CA GLU A 513 -41.23 -11.02 5.81
C GLU A 513 -42.62 -11.29 6.39
N THR A 514 -42.94 -12.56 6.66
CA THR A 514 -44.18 -12.97 7.32
C THR A 514 -44.23 -12.47 8.77
N VAL A 515 -43.12 -12.60 9.51
CA VAL A 515 -43.01 -12.12 10.90
C VAL A 515 -43.09 -10.60 10.99
N LEU A 516 -42.42 -9.87 10.09
CA LEU A 516 -42.47 -8.41 10.06
C LEU A 516 -43.87 -7.89 9.70
N ALA A 517 -44.55 -8.54 8.75
CA ALA A 517 -45.92 -8.19 8.37
C ALA A 517 -46.91 -8.42 9.51
N ASP A 518 -46.86 -9.58 10.18
CA ASP A 518 -47.72 -9.91 11.34
C ASP A 518 -47.49 -8.94 12.52
N LEU A 519 -46.24 -8.57 12.81
CA LEU A 519 -45.93 -7.60 13.87
C LEU A 519 -46.41 -6.19 13.53
N ALA A 520 -46.25 -5.76 12.28
CA ALA A 520 -46.72 -4.46 11.82
C ALA A 520 -48.25 -4.35 11.89
N GLU A 521 -48.96 -5.39 11.45
CA GLU A 521 -50.42 -5.48 11.54
C GLU A 521 -50.89 -5.39 13.00
N ARG A 522 -50.26 -6.16 13.91
CA ARG A 522 -50.59 -6.13 15.35
C ARG A 522 -50.35 -4.79 16.01
N GLN A 523 -49.37 -4.02 15.53
CA GLN A 523 -49.02 -2.71 16.08
C GLN A 523 -49.72 -1.55 15.35
N GLY A 524 -50.51 -1.83 14.31
CA GLY A 524 -51.17 -0.80 13.51
C GLY A 524 -50.20 0.09 12.74
N VAL A 525 -49.00 -0.40 12.44
CA VAL A 525 -47.96 0.32 11.69
C VAL A 525 -47.99 -0.13 10.23
N SER A 526 -47.89 0.81 9.29
CA SER A 526 -47.79 0.49 7.87
C SER A 526 -46.44 -0.20 7.58
N TYR A 527 -46.48 -1.41 7.03
CA TYR A 527 -45.31 -2.14 6.58
C TYR A 527 -45.36 -2.37 5.08
N THR A 528 -44.29 -1.98 4.39
CA THR A 528 -44.06 -2.28 2.98
C THR A 528 -43.12 -3.49 2.88
N PRO A 529 -43.61 -4.64 2.36
CA PRO A 529 -42.74 -5.78 2.06
C PRO A 529 -41.61 -5.34 1.12
N ALA A 530 -40.43 -5.95 1.26
CA ALA A 530 -39.41 -5.77 0.24
C ALA A 530 -39.98 -6.29 -1.09
N ALA A 531 -40.03 -5.44 -2.13
CA ALA A 531 -40.47 -5.88 -3.44
C ALA A 531 -39.65 -7.10 -3.84
N ALA A 532 -40.32 -8.19 -4.24
CA ALA A 532 -39.68 -9.41 -4.71
C ALA A 532 -38.94 -9.12 -6.04
N GLY A 533 -37.75 -8.54 -5.92
CA GLY A 533 -36.86 -8.26 -7.04
C GLY A 533 -36.00 -9.47 -7.39
N PRO A 534 -35.53 -9.58 -8.65
CA PRO A 534 -34.61 -10.63 -9.05
C PRO A 534 -33.33 -10.56 -8.22
N SER A 535 -32.82 -11.73 -7.81
CA SER A 535 -31.58 -11.93 -7.05
C SER A 535 -30.51 -10.88 -7.33
N VAL A 536 -30.29 -10.01 -6.35
CA VAL A 536 -29.36 -8.88 -6.42
C VAL A 536 -27.92 -9.41 -6.31
N SER A 537 -27.17 -9.30 -7.41
CA SER A 537 -25.71 -9.31 -7.36
C SER A 537 -25.27 -7.98 -6.75
N GLY A 538 -24.47 -8.06 -5.69
CA GLY A 538 -24.06 -6.90 -4.89
C GLY A 538 -23.15 -5.96 -5.68
N ALA A 539 -23.68 -4.80 -6.05
CA ALA A 539 -22.88 -3.61 -6.40
C ALA A 539 -23.67 -2.28 -6.28
N ASP A 540 -25.00 -2.32 -6.07
CA ASP A 540 -25.82 -1.10 -6.11
C ASP A 540 -26.57 -0.90 -4.79
N ARG A 541 -25.94 -0.20 -3.84
CA ARG A 541 -26.55 0.32 -2.61
C ARG A 541 -26.15 1.77 -2.47
N GLY A 542 -27.11 2.68 -2.60
CA GLY A 542 -26.92 4.04 -2.09
C GLY A 542 -27.69 5.17 -2.77
N GLN A 543 -28.96 5.02 -3.14
CA GLN A 543 -29.84 6.19 -3.29
C GLN A 543 -31.17 5.92 -2.57
N GLN A 544 -31.23 6.31 -1.29
CA GLN A 544 -32.50 6.56 -0.62
C GLN A 544 -33.09 7.82 -1.23
N GLN A 545 -34.28 7.71 -1.83
CA GLN A 545 -35.14 8.87 -2.05
C GLN A 545 -35.57 9.44 -0.69
N GLN A 546 -34.77 10.36 -0.13
CA GLN A 546 -35.17 11.21 0.98
C GLN A 546 -36.02 12.37 0.45
N GLN A 547 -37.02 12.76 1.25
CA GLN A 547 -37.94 13.84 0.96
C GLN A 547 -37.20 15.16 0.68
N PRO A 548 -37.62 15.95 -0.33
CA PRO A 548 -37.00 17.24 -0.60
C PRO A 548 -37.51 18.27 0.43
N SER A 549 -36.60 18.91 1.19
CA SER A 549 -36.71 20.34 1.61
C SER A 549 -36.00 20.77 2.90
N ALA A 550 -35.18 19.95 3.58
CA ALA A 550 -34.34 20.47 4.65
C ALA A 550 -33.07 21.10 4.06
N ALA A 551 -32.87 22.41 4.24
CA ALA A 551 -31.58 23.03 3.96
C ALA A 551 -30.49 22.36 4.81
N ASN A 552 -29.29 22.20 4.24
CA ASN A 552 -28.14 21.70 4.98
C ASN A 552 -27.84 22.59 6.22
N PRO A 553 -27.37 21.99 7.32
CA PRO A 553 -27.09 22.72 8.56
C PRO A 553 -26.14 23.89 8.31
N ARG A 554 -26.40 25.01 8.99
CA ARG A 554 -25.61 26.25 8.92
C ARG A 554 -25.49 26.84 7.51
N GLY A 555 -26.35 26.44 6.57
CA GLY A 555 -26.28 26.86 5.17
C GLY A 555 -25.06 26.29 4.44
N ALA A 556 -24.47 25.21 4.94
CA ALA A 556 -23.35 24.53 4.30
C ALA A 556 -23.77 23.94 2.94
N VAL A 557 -22.88 23.98 1.95
CA VAL A 557 -23.16 23.46 0.61
C VAL A 557 -22.47 22.10 0.47
N GLY A 558 -23.23 21.05 0.16
CA GLY A 558 -22.69 19.72 -0.16
C GLY A 558 -22.02 19.69 -1.54
N LEU A 559 -21.40 18.57 -1.90
CA LEU A 559 -20.73 18.41 -3.20
C LEU A 559 -21.27 17.18 -3.94
N ASP A 560 -21.67 17.37 -5.19
CA ASP A 560 -22.30 16.31 -6.00
C ASP A 560 -21.32 15.16 -6.25
N ASN A 561 -21.81 13.92 -6.14
CA ASN A 561 -21.08 12.72 -6.55
C ASN A 561 -21.94 11.87 -7.50
N PRO A 562 -21.93 12.15 -8.81
CA PRO A 562 -22.82 11.50 -9.78
C PRO A 562 -22.41 10.04 -10.11
N GLY A 563 -21.67 9.35 -9.24
CA GLY A 563 -21.14 8.01 -9.45
C GLY A 563 -19.76 7.97 -10.12
N GLU A 564 -19.05 9.09 -10.21
CA GLU A 564 -17.72 9.20 -10.83
C GLU A 564 -16.57 9.02 -9.82
N ASN A 565 -16.84 8.43 -8.65
CA ASN A 565 -15.87 8.23 -7.58
C ASN A 565 -15.21 9.54 -7.10
N LEU A 566 -16.02 10.60 -6.96
CA LEU A 566 -15.53 11.95 -6.59
C LEU A 566 -15.47 12.19 -5.08
N CYS A 567 -15.93 11.25 -4.24
CA CYS A 567 -16.04 11.44 -2.79
C CYS A 567 -14.73 11.81 -2.09
N ALA A 568 -13.57 11.31 -2.56
CA ALA A 568 -12.25 11.71 -2.04
C ALA A 568 -11.94 13.19 -2.32
N THR A 569 -12.28 13.65 -3.53
CA THR A 569 -12.14 15.05 -3.95
C THR A 569 -13.12 15.93 -3.18
N ASN A 570 -14.37 15.49 -3.02
CA ASN A 570 -15.39 16.18 -2.22
C ASN A 570 -14.89 16.41 -0.79
N SER A 571 -14.42 15.33 -0.15
CA SER A 571 -13.90 15.36 1.21
C SER A 571 -12.72 16.32 1.38
N LEU A 572 -11.75 16.28 0.45
CA LEU A 572 -10.60 17.19 0.47
C LEU A 572 -11.03 18.65 0.29
N LEU A 573 -11.92 18.94 -0.65
CA LEU A 573 -12.33 20.30 -0.98
C LEU A 573 -13.20 20.95 0.10
N GLN A 574 -14.04 20.18 0.81
CA GLN A 574 -14.81 20.71 1.94
C GLN A 574 -13.89 21.21 3.07
N PHE A 575 -12.84 20.45 3.38
CA PHE A 575 -11.82 20.86 4.34
C PHE A 575 -11.08 22.12 3.87
N LEU A 576 -10.60 22.15 2.62
CA LEU A 576 -9.86 23.28 2.08
C LEU A 576 -10.73 24.55 2.00
N PHE A 577 -11.99 24.43 1.59
CA PHE A 577 -12.95 25.54 1.57
C PHE A 577 -13.24 26.10 2.96
N SER A 578 -13.32 25.22 3.96
CA SER A 578 -13.54 25.63 5.36
C SER A 578 -12.36 26.43 5.92
N THR A 579 -11.16 26.31 5.32
CA THR A 579 -9.99 27.10 5.68
C THR A 579 -10.12 28.53 5.13
N GLU A 580 -10.66 29.44 5.93
CA GLU A 580 -11.04 30.80 5.51
C GLU A 580 -9.94 31.56 4.75
N GLN A 581 -8.70 31.52 5.24
CA GLN A 581 -7.58 32.21 4.61
C GLN A 581 -7.26 31.66 3.22
N PHE A 582 -7.31 30.33 3.05
CA PHE A 582 -7.12 29.69 1.76
C PHE A 582 -8.29 30.00 0.81
N ARG A 583 -9.54 29.89 1.31
CA ARG A 583 -10.73 30.25 0.55
C ARG A 583 -10.67 31.69 0.02
N LYS A 584 -10.30 32.65 0.88
CA LYS A 584 -10.13 34.05 0.49
C LYS A 584 -9.07 34.21 -0.60
N ALA A 585 -7.90 33.58 -0.43
CA ALA A 585 -6.82 33.65 -1.41
C ALA A 585 -7.21 33.04 -2.79
N VAL A 586 -8.04 31.98 -2.79
CA VAL A 586 -8.59 31.39 -4.02
C VAL A 586 -9.58 32.35 -4.71
N LEU A 587 -10.48 32.96 -3.94
CA LEU A 587 -11.49 33.89 -4.49
C LEU A 587 -10.87 35.20 -5.01
N GLU A 588 -9.79 35.66 -4.38
CA GLU A 588 -9.04 36.87 -4.78
C GLU A 588 -8.04 36.62 -5.92
N ALA A 589 -7.78 35.36 -6.28
CA ALA A 589 -6.89 35.02 -7.38
C ALA A 589 -7.44 35.61 -8.70
N SER A 590 -6.69 36.53 -9.29
CA SER A 590 -7.06 37.16 -10.55
C SER A 590 -6.94 36.17 -11.69
N GLU A 591 -7.91 36.16 -12.60
CA GLU A 591 -7.68 35.54 -13.91
C GLU A 591 -6.71 36.44 -14.68
N PRO A 592 -5.65 35.87 -15.29
CA PRO A 592 -4.79 36.66 -16.17
C PRO A 592 -5.70 37.28 -17.22
N SER A 593 -5.78 38.61 -17.21
CA SER A 593 -6.55 39.35 -18.20
C SER A 593 -6.07 38.85 -19.55
N GLU A 594 -6.95 38.23 -20.34
CA GLU A 594 -6.66 37.96 -21.74
C GLU A 594 -6.37 39.32 -22.35
N GLY A 595 -5.09 39.69 -22.40
CA GLY A 595 -4.64 40.99 -22.84
C GLY A 595 -5.23 41.21 -24.22
N ALA A 596 -6.18 42.13 -24.29
CA ALA A 596 -6.70 42.65 -25.52
C ALA A 596 -5.56 43.36 -26.24
N ASP A 597 -4.72 42.64 -27.00
CA ASP A 597 -3.95 43.27 -28.06
C ASP A 597 -3.29 42.32 -29.08
N ASN A 598 -3.55 42.66 -30.34
CA ASN A 598 -2.68 42.56 -31.51
C ASN A 598 -2.23 41.18 -32.02
N GLY A 599 -3.17 40.40 -32.57
CA GLY A 599 -3.01 39.72 -33.89
C GLY A 599 -1.81 38.79 -34.15
N GLN A 600 -0.96 38.51 -33.17
CA GLN A 600 0.17 37.60 -33.25
C GLN A 600 -0.24 36.28 -32.61
N ALA A 601 -0.22 35.22 -33.43
CA ALA A 601 -0.52 33.88 -33.01
C ALA A 601 0.30 33.51 -31.74
N PRO A 602 -0.34 32.98 -30.69
CA PRO A 602 0.34 32.70 -29.44
C PRO A 602 1.46 31.68 -29.64
N ALA A 603 2.68 32.04 -29.22
CA ALA A 603 3.82 31.13 -29.22
C ALA A 603 3.54 29.92 -28.29
N PRO A 604 3.80 28.68 -28.72
CA PRO A 604 3.37 27.48 -28.01
C PRO A 604 4.50 26.93 -27.13
N LEU A 605 4.67 27.44 -25.91
CA LEU A 605 5.72 26.92 -25.00
C LEU A 605 5.31 26.84 -23.52
N TYR A 606 4.02 26.72 -23.20
CA TYR A 606 3.64 26.37 -21.83
C TYR A 606 3.81 24.86 -21.59
N THR A 607 4.35 24.50 -20.42
CA THR A 607 4.41 23.09 -20.01
C THR A 607 3.00 22.60 -19.68
N THR A 608 2.76 21.28 -19.76
CA THR A 608 1.47 20.69 -19.40
C THR A 608 1.08 21.02 -17.96
N LEU A 609 2.06 21.06 -17.05
CA LEU A 609 1.87 21.39 -15.63
C LEU A 609 1.35 22.82 -15.43
N GLU A 610 1.87 23.79 -16.18
CA GLU A 610 1.45 25.18 -16.08
C GLU A 610 0.01 25.37 -16.53
N GLN A 611 -0.37 24.71 -17.64
CA GLN A 611 -1.73 24.75 -18.16
C GLN A 611 -2.71 24.12 -17.16
N GLU A 612 -2.38 22.94 -16.63
CA GLU A 612 -3.18 22.27 -15.58
C GLU A 612 -3.33 23.16 -14.35
N SER A 613 -2.26 23.86 -13.94
CA SER A 613 -2.28 24.72 -12.75
C SER A 613 -3.19 25.93 -12.92
N ARG A 614 -3.18 26.58 -14.10
CA ARG A 614 -4.13 27.66 -14.41
C ARG A 614 -5.57 27.18 -14.44
N GLN A 615 -5.80 25.99 -15.02
CA GLN A 615 -7.13 25.35 -15.04
C GLN A 615 -7.61 25.03 -13.62
N LEU A 616 -6.72 24.53 -12.76
CA LEU A 616 -7.04 24.26 -11.36
C LEU A 616 -7.49 25.52 -10.64
N VAL A 617 -6.75 26.64 -10.77
CA VAL A 617 -7.09 27.91 -10.11
C VAL A 617 -8.46 28.43 -10.58
N ALA A 618 -8.73 28.40 -11.89
CA ALA A 618 -10.02 28.82 -12.43
C ALA A 618 -11.18 27.93 -11.90
N ALA A 619 -10.98 26.61 -11.89
CA ALA A 619 -11.97 25.65 -11.39
C ALA A 619 -12.22 25.80 -9.88
N LEU A 620 -11.17 25.96 -9.07
CA LEU A 620 -11.27 26.20 -7.63
C LEU A 620 -12.00 27.51 -7.32
N ARG A 621 -11.68 28.60 -8.03
CA ARG A 621 -12.32 29.91 -7.85
C ARG A 621 -13.82 29.84 -8.13
N LYS A 622 -14.20 29.20 -9.24
CA LYS A 622 -15.60 28.97 -9.59
C LYS A 622 -16.30 28.14 -8.52
N LEU A 623 -15.74 26.99 -8.15
CA LEU A 623 -16.30 26.11 -7.14
C LEU A 623 -16.50 26.82 -5.79
N PHE A 624 -15.47 27.52 -5.31
CA PHE A 624 -15.54 28.20 -4.01
C PHE A 624 -16.53 29.36 -4.02
N ALA A 625 -16.72 30.05 -5.15
CA ALA A 625 -17.77 31.06 -5.29
C ALA A 625 -19.17 30.44 -5.22
N GLU A 626 -19.36 29.24 -5.79
CA GLU A 626 -20.62 28.51 -5.72
C GLU A 626 -20.89 27.95 -4.32
N MET A 627 -19.88 27.40 -3.64
CA MET A 627 -19.99 26.93 -2.25
C MET A 627 -20.25 28.07 -1.25
N ALA A 628 -19.76 29.28 -1.54
CA ALA A 628 -20.05 30.47 -0.72
C ALA A 628 -21.45 31.04 -0.94
N ALA A 629 -22.16 30.62 -2.00
CA ALA A 629 -23.51 31.09 -2.29
C ALA A 629 -24.54 30.31 -1.44
N SER A 630 -25.16 31.00 -0.48
CA SER A 630 -26.12 30.41 0.49
C SER A 630 -27.43 29.88 -0.11
N SER A 631 -27.62 29.96 -1.43
CA SER A 631 -28.84 29.52 -2.13
C SER A 631 -28.77 28.10 -2.69
N ARG A 632 -27.58 27.46 -2.66
CA ARG A 632 -27.38 26.13 -3.21
C ARG A 632 -27.38 25.07 -2.10
N PHE A 633 -27.97 23.91 -2.41
CA PHE A 633 -27.89 22.73 -1.55
C PHE A 633 -26.57 21.98 -1.78
N SER A 634 -26.20 21.80 -3.04
CA SER A 634 -24.95 21.16 -3.47
C SER A 634 -24.36 21.83 -4.70
N THR A 635 -23.10 21.52 -5.01
CA THR A 635 -22.45 21.93 -6.27
C THR A 635 -21.43 20.89 -6.76
N SER A 636 -21.03 20.93 -8.02
CA SER A 636 -20.19 19.89 -8.63
C SER A 636 -18.69 20.21 -8.55
N VAL A 637 -17.89 19.24 -8.11
CA VAL A 637 -16.41 19.32 -8.10
C VAL A 637 -15.75 18.88 -9.41
N ARG A 638 -16.54 18.48 -10.41
CA ARG A 638 -16.05 17.72 -11.57
C ARG A 638 -14.90 18.39 -12.32
N GLU A 639 -14.94 19.72 -12.46
CA GLU A 639 -13.87 20.48 -13.14
C GLU A 639 -12.55 20.43 -12.37
N VAL A 640 -12.60 20.53 -11.05
CA VAL A 640 -11.42 20.39 -10.17
C VAL A 640 -10.90 18.96 -10.22
N ALA A 641 -11.77 17.96 -10.07
CA ALA A 641 -11.42 16.55 -10.12
C ALA A 641 -10.73 16.19 -11.44
N ARG A 642 -11.25 16.66 -12.58
CA ARG A 642 -10.65 16.39 -13.90
C ARG A 642 -9.19 16.84 -13.98
N VAL A 643 -8.86 17.98 -13.37
CA VAL A 643 -7.48 18.49 -13.35
C VAL A 643 -6.61 17.67 -12.41
N LEU A 644 -7.10 17.37 -11.20
CA LEU A 644 -6.35 16.58 -10.22
C LEU A 644 -6.08 15.15 -10.73
N TYR A 645 -7.01 14.56 -11.48
CA TYR A 645 -6.94 13.19 -11.99
C TYR A 645 -6.25 13.14 -13.37
N SER A 646 -5.69 14.25 -13.84
CA SER A 646 -5.02 14.37 -15.14
C SER A 646 -5.89 13.92 -16.32
N GLY A 647 -7.21 14.12 -16.22
CA GLY A 647 -8.21 13.87 -17.26
C GLY A 647 -9.07 12.61 -17.10
N GLU A 648 -8.63 11.62 -16.32
CA GLU A 648 -9.31 10.32 -16.20
C GLU A 648 -10.20 10.28 -14.94
N LEU A 649 -11.50 10.55 -15.10
CA LEU A 649 -12.48 10.44 -14.02
C LEU A 649 -12.99 9.00 -13.88
N GLY A 650 -13.49 8.65 -12.68
CA GLY A 650 -14.09 7.33 -12.42
C GLY A 650 -13.18 6.38 -11.64
N GLU A 651 -11.91 6.71 -11.43
CA GLU A 651 -11.05 5.97 -10.51
C GLU A 651 -11.18 6.49 -9.08
N GLN A 652 -11.11 5.60 -8.09
CA GLN A 652 -10.99 6.02 -6.69
C GLN A 652 -9.57 6.53 -6.44
N GLN A 653 -9.48 7.68 -5.79
CA GLN A 653 -8.23 8.34 -5.44
C GLN A 653 -8.11 8.46 -3.93
N ASP A 654 -6.88 8.55 -3.42
CA ASP A 654 -6.62 8.81 -2.01
C ASP A 654 -6.56 10.33 -1.75
N SER A 655 -7.22 10.78 -0.67
CA SER A 655 -7.32 12.22 -0.35
C SER A 655 -5.97 12.91 -0.16
N ASP A 656 -4.96 12.21 0.37
CA ASP A 656 -3.64 12.78 0.56
C ASP A 656 -2.79 12.77 -0.73
N GLU A 657 -3.01 11.85 -1.67
CA GLU A 657 -2.45 11.96 -3.04
C GLU A 657 -3.00 13.19 -3.74
N LEU A 658 -4.31 13.40 -3.65
CA LEU A 658 -4.96 14.58 -4.21
C LEU A 658 -4.41 15.87 -3.57
N MET A 659 -4.13 15.87 -2.26
CA MET A 659 -3.50 16.99 -1.55
C MET A 659 -2.07 17.25 -2.06
N HIS A 660 -1.26 16.19 -2.26
CA HIS A 660 0.08 16.31 -2.83
C HIS A 660 0.06 16.79 -4.29
N ARG A 661 -0.85 16.28 -5.11
CA ARG A 661 -1.03 16.71 -6.50
C ARG A 661 -1.46 18.18 -6.58
N MET A 662 -2.41 18.59 -5.74
CA MET A 662 -2.82 19.99 -5.62
C MET A 662 -1.66 20.88 -5.19
N SER A 663 -0.87 20.45 -4.20
CA SER A 663 0.33 21.16 -3.76
C SER A 663 1.32 21.37 -4.89
N SER A 664 1.62 20.34 -5.70
CA SER A 664 2.56 20.47 -6.82
C SER A 664 2.04 21.42 -7.91
N LEU A 665 0.74 21.37 -8.24
CA LEU A 665 0.13 22.30 -9.19
C LEU A 665 0.17 23.75 -8.67
N LEU A 666 -0.19 23.97 -7.40
CA LEU A 666 -0.21 25.31 -6.80
C LEU A 666 1.19 25.88 -6.52
N GLN A 667 2.18 25.05 -6.19
CA GLN A 667 3.52 25.50 -5.85
C GLN A 667 4.44 25.54 -7.08
N ASP A 668 4.64 24.40 -7.73
CA ASP A 668 5.60 24.25 -8.82
C ASP A 668 5.02 24.77 -10.14
N GLY A 669 3.76 24.40 -10.42
CA GLY A 669 3.11 24.74 -11.68
C GLY A 669 2.77 26.22 -11.82
N LEU A 670 2.34 26.89 -10.74
CA LEU A 670 2.10 28.33 -10.75
C LEU A 670 3.39 29.17 -10.69
N GLU A 671 4.47 28.65 -10.11
CA GLU A 671 5.78 29.35 -10.10
C GLU A 671 6.35 29.52 -11.51
N ALA A 672 6.04 28.58 -12.41
CA ALA A 672 6.46 28.64 -13.80
C ALA A 672 5.73 29.74 -14.62
N VAL A 673 4.60 30.27 -14.12
CA VAL A 673 3.80 31.28 -14.83
C VAL A 673 4.54 32.62 -14.84
N PRO A 674 4.83 33.21 -16.03
CA PRO A 674 5.50 34.50 -16.12
C PRO A 674 4.74 35.60 -15.35
N GLY A 675 5.46 36.34 -14.51
CA GLY A 675 4.90 37.42 -13.68
C GLY A 675 4.28 36.97 -12.36
N ASP A 676 4.16 35.67 -12.09
CA ASP A 676 3.62 35.07 -10.86
C ASP A 676 2.31 35.74 -10.37
N PRO A 677 1.26 35.84 -11.22
CA PRO A 677 0.01 36.50 -10.86
C PRO A 677 -0.73 35.80 -9.70
N HIS A 678 -0.36 34.54 -9.41
CA HIS A 678 -0.93 33.72 -8.35
C HIS A 678 -0.06 33.61 -7.10
N LYS A 679 0.95 34.49 -6.95
CA LYS A 679 1.87 34.49 -5.80
C LYS A 679 1.16 34.46 -4.45
N ALA A 680 0.09 35.26 -4.30
CA ALA A 680 -0.67 35.34 -3.05
C ALA A 680 -1.34 34.01 -2.70
N LEU A 681 -1.94 33.33 -3.68
CA LEU A 681 -2.55 32.01 -3.50
C LEU A 681 -1.50 30.95 -3.14
N ARG A 682 -0.38 30.92 -3.87
CA ARG A 682 0.73 30.01 -3.61
C ARG A 682 1.32 30.22 -2.22
N GLN A 683 1.52 31.47 -1.83
CA GLN A 683 2.03 31.83 -0.51
C GLN A 683 1.03 31.46 0.60
N ALA A 684 -0.26 31.71 0.40
CA ALA A 684 -1.30 31.30 1.35
C ALA A 684 -1.31 29.79 1.55
N PHE A 685 -1.32 29.00 0.47
CA PHE A 685 -1.26 27.53 0.57
C PHE A 685 0.00 27.06 1.32
N ARG A 686 1.16 27.60 0.93
CA ARG A 686 2.45 27.25 1.55
C ARG A 686 2.48 27.61 3.04
N GLN A 687 2.03 28.81 3.41
CA GLN A 687 2.02 29.25 4.80
C GLN A 687 1.07 28.43 5.66
N LEU A 688 -0.06 28.00 5.11
CA LEU A 688 -1.10 27.28 5.85
C LEU A 688 -0.80 25.80 6.04
N PHE A 689 -0.24 25.12 5.05
CA PHE A 689 -0.16 23.66 5.02
C PHE A 689 1.25 23.09 4.91
N VAL A 690 2.25 23.88 4.49
CA VAL A 690 3.60 23.36 4.22
C VAL A 690 4.51 23.63 5.40
N GLY A 691 4.94 22.56 6.04
CA GLY A 691 6.00 22.59 7.04
C GLY A 691 7.37 22.35 6.44
N ALA A 692 8.39 22.43 7.28
CA ALA A 692 9.75 22.06 6.92
C ALA A 692 10.51 21.47 8.10
N THR A 693 11.43 20.56 7.82
CA THR A 693 12.38 19.97 8.76
C THR A 693 13.83 20.24 8.34
N PHE A 694 14.75 20.00 9.26
CA PHE A 694 16.18 19.92 9.00
C PHE A 694 16.75 18.65 9.63
N GLU A 695 17.84 18.15 9.04
CA GLU A 695 18.51 16.96 9.56
C GLU A 695 19.48 17.28 10.70
N VAL A 696 19.57 16.36 11.67
CA VAL A 696 20.64 16.29 12.66
C VAL A 696 21.37 14.97 12.44
N HIS A 697 22.70 15.01 12.40
CA HIS A 697 23.51 13.80 12.15
C HIS A 697 24.23 13.38 13.42
N VAL A 698 24.42 12.07 13.56
CA VAL A 698 25.43 11.48 14.45
C VAL A 698 26.56 10.94 13.61
N ARG A 699 27.75 11.50 13.76
CA ARG A 699 28.97 11.10 13.06
C ARG A 699 29.95 10.45 14.01
N ARG A 700 30.77 9.51 13.54
CA ARG A 700 31.87 8.98 14.35
C ARG A 700 32.89 10.08 14.62
N ASP A 701 33.40 10.14 15.84
CA ASP A 701 34.43 11.10 16.19
C ASP A 701 35.72 10.77 15.45
N ALA A 702 36.10 11.64 14.51
CA ALA A 702 37.28 11.45 13.67
C ALA A 702 38.59 11.84 14.39
N ALA A 703 38.57 12.03 15.72
CA ALA A 703 39.72 12.46 16.52
C ALA A 703 40.97 11.54 16.43
N GLY A 704 40.89 10.39 15.75
CA GLY A 704 42.06 9.55 15.39
C GLY A 704 42.62 9.76 13.97
N ALA A 705 41.92 10.49 13.10
CA ALA A 705 42.40 10.84 11.76
C ALA A 705 43.14 12.18 11.86
N GLY A 706 44.48 12.14 11.83
CA GLY A 706 45.35 13.28 12.10
C GLY A 706 44.96 14.59 11.39
N GLU A 707 45.35 15.73 11.99
CA GLU A 707 45.01 17.14 11.73
C GLU A 707 45.11 17.66 10.26
N GLY A 708 45.28 16.82 9.25
CA GLY A 708 45.48 17.21 7.84
C GLY A 708 44.28 17.08 6.90
N SER A 709 43.12 16.57 7.32
CA SER A 709 41.95 16.45 6.44
C SER A 709 41.03 17.66 6.59
N GLY A 710 41.05 18.58 5.61
CA GLY A 710 40.20 19.79 5.57
C GLY A 710 38.69 19.56 5.42
N ALA A 711 38.17 18.42 5.87
CA ALA A 711 36.76 18.02 5.78
C ALA A 711 35.90 18.48 6.99
N THR A 712 36.46 19.22 7.94
CA THR A 712 35.75 19.69 9.14
C THR A 712 34.88 20.93 8.93
N ALA A 713 34.93 21.56 7.75
CA ALA A 713 34.22 22.84 7.49
C ALA A 713 32.70 22.70 7.22
N GLU A 714 32.13 21.48 7.21
CA GLU A 714 30.74 21.23 6.80
C GLU A 714 29.80 20.73 7.92
N PHE A 715 30.25 20.72 9.18
CA PHE A 715 29.47 20.17 10.30
C PHE A 715 29.57 21.02 11.57
N GLU A 716 28.44 21.51 12.08
CA GLU A 716 28.35 22.24 13.34
C GLU A 716 28.12 21.24 14.49
N GLU A 717 29.17 20.96 15.27
CA GLU A 717 29.08 20.12 16.47
C GLU A 717 28.18 20.77 17.53
N VAL A 718 27.20 20.01 18.01
CA VAL A 718 26.29 20.43 19.10
C VAL A 718 26.67 19.77 20.41
N VAL A 719 26.85 18.44 20.39
CA VAL A 719 27.13 17.65 21.58
C VAL A 719 27.80 16.33 21.23
N ARG A 720 28.67 15.82 22.10
CA ARG A 720 29.24 14.46 21.99
C ARG A 720 28.39 13.43 22.72
N THR A 721 28.37 12.20 22.24
CA THR A 721 27.73 11.09 22.96
C THR A 721 28.39 10.82 24.31
N THR A 722 27.71 10.07 25.18
CA THR A 722 28.19 9.81 26.55
C THR A 722 29.52 9.06 26.59
N ASP A 723 29.75 8.21 25.59
CA ASP A 723 30.99 7.45 25.38
C ASP A 723 32.08 8.23 24.62
N GLY A 724 31.77 9.45 24.14
CA GLY A 724 32.66 10.27 23.32
C GLY A 724 32.94 9.70 21.92
N ALA A 725 32.35 8.56 21.56
CA ALA A 725 32.64 7.88 20.29
C ALA A 725 31.99 8.56 19.08
N HIS A 726 30.97 9.37 19.31
CA HIS A 726 30.24 10.06 18.25
C HIS A 726 30.00 11.54 18.59
N VAL A 727 29.86 12.33 17.53
CA VAL A 727 29.53 13.74 17.56
C VAL A 727 28.14 13.92 16.95
N ILE A 728 27.25 14.58 17.68
CA ILE A 728 25.91 14.97 17.25
C ILE A 728 25.98 16.43 16.82
N GLY A 729 25.43 16.74 15.64
CA GLY A 729 25.53 18.08 15.09
C GLY A 729 24.71 18.28 13.83
N TYR A 730 24.82 19.47 13.26
CA TYR A 730 24.07 19.87 12.08
C TYR A 730 24.97 19.90 10.84
N PRO A 731 24.51 19.35 9.70
CA PRO A 731 25.15 19.61 8.42
C PRO A 731 25.03 21.11 8.07
N LEU A 732 26.12 21.72 7.62
CA LEU A 732 26.14 23.12 7.16
C LEU A 732 25.60 23.27 5.73
N ASP A 733 25.32 22.17 5.03
CA ASP A 733 24.73 22.20 3.69
C ASP A 733 23.29 22.76 3.74
N PRO A 734 23.02 23.92 3.10
CA PRO A 734 21.69 24.50 3.09
C PRO A 734 20.61 23.55 2.50
N ASN A 735 20.96 22.61 1.62
CA ASN A 735 20.00 21.65 1.04
C ASN A 735 19.55 20.59 2.05
N SER A 736 20.41 20.20 2.99
CA SER A 736 20.07 19.30 4.10
C SER A 736 19.21 19.95 5.19
N SER A 737 19.10 21.29 5.16
CA SER A 737 18.52 22.09 6.25
C SER A 737 17.03 22.46 6.08
N ASN A 738 16.35 22.00 5.01
CA ASN A 738 15.00 22.49 4.72
C ASN A 738 14.13 21.54 3.88
N LYS A 739 13.96 20.29 4.34
CA LYS A 739 13.04 19.35 3.69
C LYS A 739 11.61 19.78 3.97
N GLN A 740 10.85 20.09 2.92
CA GLN A 740 9.45 20.46 3.07
C GLN A 740 8.59 19.21 3.26
N PHE A 741 7.55 19.33 4.10
CA PHE A 741 6.53 18.30 4.24
C PHE A 741 5.13 18.92 4.16
N LEU A 742 4.20 18.17 3.58
CA LEU A 742 2.79 18.55 3.47
C LEU A 742 1.94 17.76 4.47
N CYS A 743 2.23 16.47 4.58
CA CYS A 743 1.59 15.55 5.51
C CYS A 743 2.67 14.75 6.26
N ILE A 744 2.41 14.45 7.53
CA ILE A 744 3.20 13.50 8.31
C ILE A 744 2.64 12.10 8.04
N PRO A 745 3.45 11.15 7.54
CA PRO A 745 2.98 9.79 7.32
C PRO A 745 2.78 9.07 8.65
N VAL A 746 1.65 8.37 8.78
CA VAL A 746 1.38 7.46 9.90
C VAL A 746 1.66 6.04 9.43
N GLN A 747 2.67 5.43 10.04
CA GLN A 747 3.20 4.13 9.67
C GLN A 747 2.41 3.00 10.32
N ARG A 748 2.52 1.81 9.73
CA ARG A 748 1.95 0.60 10.32
C ARG A 748 2.56 0.33 11.69
N GLY A 749 1.71 0.22 12.71
CA GLY A 749 2.13 0.02 14.10
C GLY A 749 2.01 1.27 14.97
N ASN A 750 1.81 2.45 14.36
CA ASN A 750 1.39 3.62 15.11
C ASN A 750 -0.03 3.40 15.63
N GLN A 751 -0.18 3.46 16.96
CA GLN A 751 -1.48 3.41 17.62
C GLN A 751 -2.06 4.82 17.81
N THR A 752 -1.18 5.82 17.99
CA THR A 752 -1.54 7.22 18.18
C THR A 752 -0.84 8.13 17.17
N LEU A 753 -1.37 9.34 16.96
CA LEU A 753 -0.70 10.35 16.14
C LEU A 753 0.56 10.90 16.79
N MET A 754 0.58 10.91 18.12
CA MET A 754 1.77 11.28 18.88
C MET A 754 2.93 10.32 18.62
N GLN A 755 2.66 9.02 18.46
CA GLN A 755 3.65 8.03 18.05
C GLN A 755 4.12 8.27 16.60
N ALA A 756 3.22 8.65 15.69
CA ALA A 756 3.61 8.99 14.32
C ALA A 756 4.54 10.22 14.25
N LEU A 757 4.31 11.23 15.11
CA LEU A 757 5.22 12.36 15.28
C LEU A 757 6.58 11.94 15.84
N GLU A 758 6.59 11.04 16.82
CA GLU A 758 7.83 10.46 17.33
C GLU A 758 8.58 9.75 16.23
N ASP A 759 7.94 8.88 15.46
CA ASP A 759 8.56 8.15 14.36
C ASP A 759 9.03 9.08 13.23
N PHE A 760 8.27 10.14 12.93
CA PHE A 760 8.66 11.14 11.94
C PHE A 760 9.90 11.94 12.35
N THR A 761 10.09 12.14 13.66
CA THR A 761 11.21 12.90 14.24
C THR A 761 12.19 12.02 15.01
N CYS A 762 12.15 10.70 14.84
CA CYS A 762 12.99 9.79 15.59
C CYS A 762 14.41 9.77 15.02
N TRP A 763 15.34 9.27 15.82
CA TRP A 763 16.65 8.90 15.31
C TRP A 763 16.52 7.60 14.51
N ALA A 764 16.98 7.62 13.26
CA ALA A 764 17.03 6.46 12.38
C ALA A 764 18.49 6.11 12.04
N PRO A 765 18.89 4.83 12.12
CA PRO A 765 20.20 4.39 11.68
C PRO A 765 20.28 4.44 10.14
N THR A 766 21.37 4.96 9.59
CA THR A 766 21.57 5.07 8.13
C THR A 766 22.29 3.87 7.53
N GLY A 767 22.98 3.07 8.36
CA GLY A 767 23.93 2.05 7.92
C GLY A 767 25.23 2.62 7.30
N GLY A 768 25.40 3.94 7.27
CA GLY A 768 26.57 4.62 6.74
C GLY A 768 27.80 4.52 7.66
N SER A 769 29.00 4.63 7.07
CA SER A 769 30.26 4.65 7.84
C SER A 769 30.50 5.98 8.56
N ASP A 770 30.04 7.07 7.95
CA ASP A 770 30.40 8.44 8.36
C ASP A 770 29.27 9.06 9.19
N VAL A 771 28.06 9.09 8.63
CA VAL A 771 26.82 9.40 9.35
C VAL A 771 26.22 8.06 9.75
N VAL A 772 26.13 7.79 11.05
CA VAL A 772 25.62 6.51 11.59
C VAL A 772 24.12 6.60 11.88
N TRP A 773 23.66 7.79 12.27
CA TRP A 773 22.26 8.08 12.55
C TRP A 773 21.86 9.46 12.05
N ILE A 774 20.58 9.61 11.72
CA ILE A 774 19.95 10.87 11.35
C ILE A 774 18.68 11.10 12.16
N GLN A 775 18.32 12.35 12.39
CA GLN A 775 17.04 12.76 12.96
C GLN A 775 16.48 13.94 12.18
N GLU A 776 15.18 13.91 11.89
CA GLU A 776 14.45 15.08 11.37
C GLU A 776 13.95 15.94 12.54
N GLN A 777 14.21 17.24 12.49
CA GLN A 777 13.68 18.21 13.46
C GLN A 777 12.87 19.28 12.74
N PHE A 778 11.75 19.69 13.32
CA PHE A 778 10.93 20.72 12.70
C PHE A 778 11.68 22.05 12.66
N ARG A 779 11.67 22.65 11.48
CA ARG A 779 12.12 24.02 11.22
C ARG A 779 10.95 24.97 11.19
N THR A 780 9.86 24.57 10.53
CA THR A 780 8.65 25.38 10.42
C THR A 780 7.43 24.49 10.61
N MET A 781 6.58 24.87 11.56
CA MET A 781 5.32 24.19 11.82
C MET A 781 4.17 24.98 11.19
N PRO A 782 3.43 24.38 10.24
CA PRO A 782 2.32 25.05 9.58
C PRO A 782 1.14 25.21 10.57
N PRO A 783 0.26 26.21 10.38
CA PRO A 783 -0.99 26.34 11.15
C PRO A 783 -1.89 25.12 11.03
N PHE A 784 -1.93 24.48 9.85
CA PHE A 784 -2.65 23.23 9.62
C PHE A 784 -1.65 22.10 9.46
N LEU A 785 -1.63 21.18 10.43
CA LEU A 785 -0.79 20.00 10.42
C LEU A 785 -1.59 18.78 9.95
N CYS A 786 -1.20 18.22 8.81
CA CYS A 786 -1.89 17.09 8.20
C CYS A 786 -1.17 15.77 8.49
N PHE A 787 -1.94 14.72 8.77
CA PHE A 787 -1.46 13.34 8.95
C PHE A 787 -2.08 12.44 7.90
N ALA A 788 -1.26 11.63 7.21
CA ALA A 788 -1.73 10.67 6.20
C ALA A 788 -1.68 9.24 6.76
N THR A 789 -2.82 8.57 6.83
CA THR A 789 -3.02 7.36 7.66
C THR A 789 -3.33 6.10 6.86
N ARG A 790 -2.85 6.03 5.61
CA ARG A 790 -3.19 4.95 4.67
C ARG A 790 -2.89 3.53 5.17
N GLN A 791 -1.88 3.38 6.02
CA GLN A 791 -1.37 2.08 6.45
C GLN A 791 -1.95 1.58 7.78
N VAL A 792 -2.85 2.33 8.40
CA VAL A 792 -3.36 2.04 9.74
C VAL A 792 -4.87 1.85 9.72
N SER A 793 -5.32 0.66 10.09
CA SER A 793 -6.75 0.32 10.17
C SER A 793 -7.40 0.78 11.48
N ARG A 794 -6.61 0.97 12.54
CA ARG A 794 -7.04 1.44 13.86
C ARG A 794 -6.06 2.49 14.36
N LEU A 795 -6.46 3.75 14.25
CA LEU A 795 -5.67 4.87 14.73
C LEU A 795 -6.47 5.61 15.77
N GLU A 796 -5.91 5.73 16.96
CA GLU A 796 -6.39 6.65 17.97
C GLU A 796 -5.84 8.03 17.64
N TRP A 797 -6.74 8.98 17.45
CA TRP A 797 -6.41 10.39 17.28
C TRP A 797 -6.86 11.14 18.53
N GLU A 798 -6.11 12.13 18.96
CA GLU A 798 -6.37 12.94 20.15
C GLU A 798 -7.19 14.19 19.77
N GLU A 799 -8.05 14.73 20.63
CA GLU A 799 -8.74 15.98 20.29
C GLU A 799 -7.77 17.16 20.19
N SER A 800 -6.70 17.12 20.99
CA SER A 800 -5.63 18.11 20.98
C SER A 800 -4.26 17.42 21.01
N LEU A 801 -3.31 17.95 20.24
CA LEU A 801 -1.92 17.54 20.25
C LEU A 801 -1.07 18.65 20.89
N ASN A 802 -0.24 18.28 21.87
CA ASN A 802 0.79 19.15 22.40
C ASN A 802 2.11 18.90 21.67
N LEU A 803 2.48 19.79 20.75
CA LEU A 803 3.69 19.64 19.94
C LEU A 803 4.92 20.34 20.52
N THR A 804 4.78 20.86 21.74
CA THR A 804 5.83 21.51 22.52
C THR A 804 7.17 20.78 22.42
N ARG A 805 7.21 19.47 22.71
CA ARG A 805 8.46 18.70 22.70
C ARG A 805 9.18 18.67 21.35
N PHE A 806 8.46 18.88 20.26
CA PHE A 806 9.03 18.92 18.92
C PHE A 806 9.32 20.34 18.43
N ALA A 807 8.67 21.35 19.03
CA ALA A 807 8.83 22.75 18.68
C ALA A 807 9.96 23.42 19.47
N VAL A 808 10.18 23.06 20.72
CA VAL A 808 11.21 23.69 21.56
C VAL A 808 12.60 23.27 21.09
N ARG A 809 13.51 24.24 21.02
CA ARG A 809 14.93 23.99 20.71
C ARG A 809 15.51 23.07 21.76
N ALA A 810 15.82 21.84 21.37
CA ALA A 810 16.46 20.90 22.28
C ALA A 810 17.86 21.42 22.67
N THR A 811 18.13 21.47 23.97
CA THR A 811 19.46 21.77 24.49
C THR A 811 20.46 20.69 24.03
N PRO A 812 21.78 20.98 24.01
CA PRO A 812 22.79 19.97 23.71
C PRO A 812 22.61 18.68 24.54
N GLN A 813 22.25 18.82 25.82
CA GLN A 813 22.01 17.68 26.70
C GLN A 813 20.75 16.90 26.29
N MET A 814 19.65 17.59 25.95
CA MET A 814 18.44 16.93 25.45
C MET A 814 18.67 16.21 24.13
N GLN A 815 19.47 16.76 23.21
CA GLN A 815 19.83 16.09 21.94
C GLN A 815 20.55 14.77 22.20
N ARG A 816 21.52 14.78 23.13
CA ARG A 816 22.20 13.56 23.59
C ARG A 816 21.21 12.57 24.20
N ASP A 817 20.34 13.02 25.11
CA ASP A 817 19.40 12.13 25.79
C ASP A 817 18.36 11.52 24.84
N ARG A 818 17.88 12.29 23.85
CA ARG A 818 17.02 11.77 22.76
C ARG A 818 17.73 10.70 21.94
N TYR A 819 18.98 10.94 21.56
CA TYR A 819 19.79 9.96 20.83
C TYR A 819 19.97 8.67 21.64
N GLU A 820 20.37 8.78 22.91
CA GLU A 820 20.57 7.63 23.78
C GLU A 820 19.26 6.88 24.05
N ARG A 821 18.12 7.59 24.10
CA ARG A 821 16.78 6.99 24.23
C ARG A 821 16.46 6.17 23.00
N SER A 822 16.59 6.73 21.80
CA SER A 822 16.33 6.02 20.55
C SER A 822 17.25 4.82 20.37
N ARG A 823 18.54 4.94 20.72
CA ARG A 823 19.48 3.82 20.73
C ARG A 823 19.04 2.70 21.70
N ALA A 824 18.61 3.06 22.91
CA ALA A 824 18.11 2.08 23.88
C ALA A 824 16.80 1.44 23.41
N GLN A 825 15.92 2.19 22.74
CA GLN A 825 14.67 1.70 22.19
C GLN A 825 14.88 0.74 21.01
N GLN A 826 15.83 1.03 20.11
CA GLN A 826 16.22 0.10 19.04
C GLN A 826 16.77 -1.20 19.64
N LEU A 827 17.68 -1.09 20.60
CA LEU A 827 18.23 -2.27 21.30
C LEU A 827 17.11 -3.09 21.97
N ARG A 828 16.15 -2.44 22.62
CA ARG A 828 14.98 -3.12 23.21
C ARG A 828 14.16 -3.87 22.15
N ALA A 829 13.92 -3.26 20.99
CA ALA A 829 13.19 -3.89 19.89
C ALA A 829 13.93 -5.12 19.35
N GLU A 830 15.23 -4.97 19.01
CA GLU A 830 16.07 -6.08 18.52
C GLU A 830 16.16 -7.24 19.51
N LEU A 831 16.23 -6.94 20.81
CA LEU A 831 16.23 -7.95 21.87
C LEU A 831 14.88 -8.67 21.98
N ARG A 832 13.75 -7.96 21.86
CA ARG A 832 12.41 -8.56 21.88
C ARG A 832 12.20 -9.47 20.67
N ASP A 833 12.56 -9.02 19.47
CA ASP A 833 12.48 -9.83 18.24
C ASP A 833 13.33 -11.10 18.37
N SER A 834 14.55 -10.97 18.89
CA SER A 834 15.44 -12.11 19.15
C SER A 834 14.84 -13.10 20.16
N LEU A 835 14.18 -12.59 21.20
CA LEU A 835 13.51 -13.42 22.22
C LEU A 835 12.33 -14.20 21.63
N GLU A 836 11.51 -13.57 20.79
CA GLU A 836 10.39 -14.26 20.11
C GLU A 836 10.89 -15.43 19.25
N HIS A 837 11.98 -15.22 18.49
CA HIS A 837 12.60 -16.29 17.71
C HIS A 837 13.19 -17.41 18.57
N LEU A 838 13.83 -17.07 19.69
CA LEU A 838 14.38 -18.06 20.62
C LEU A 838 13.29 -18.87 21.33
N ASP A 839 12.19 -18.22 21.73
CA ASP A 839 11.07 -18.90 22.39
C ASP A 839 10.37 -19.87 21.41
N SER A 840 10.14 -19.44 20.17
CA SER A 840 9.63 -20.31 19.10
C SER A 840 10.56 -21.51 18.81
N SER A 841 11.88 -21.26 18.77
CA SER A 841 12.88 -22.31 18.55
C SER A 841 12.96 -23.29 19.73
N SER A 842 12.90 -22.77 20.96
CA SER A 842 12.89 -23.56 22.20
C SER A 842 11.66 -24.48 22.26
N GLU A 843 10.48 -23.95 21.95
CA GLU A 843 9.25 -24.76 21.87
C GLU A 843 9.31 -25.83 20.77
N SER A 844 9.93 -25.52 19.63
CA SER A 844 10.14 -26.49 18.56
C SER A 844 11.08 -27.62 18.98
N LEU A 845 12.17 -27.31 19.70
CA LEU A 845 13.09 -28.31 20.24
C LEU A 845 12.44 -29.17 21.33
N LYS A 846 11.66 -28.58 22.24
CA LYS A 846 10.91 -29.34 23.25
C LYS A 846 9.93 -30.32 22.63
N LYS A 847 9.27 -29.94 21.53
CA LYS A 847 8.37 -30.84 20.78
C LYS A 847 9.12 -31.95 20.06
N ALA A 848 10.35 -31.71 19.62
CA ALA A 848 11.21 -32.69 18.96
C ALA A 848 11.92 -33.64 19.94
N ALA A 849 12.13 -33.20 21.19
CA ALA A 849 12.88 -33.94 22.20
C ALA A 849 12.40 -35.39 22.44
N PRO A 850 11.08 -35.72 22.42
CA PRO A 850 10.62 -37.10 22.56
C PRO A 850 11.04 -38.04 21.42
N CYS A 851 11.47 -37.48 20.29
CA CYS A 851 11.81 -38.23 19.07
C CYS A 851 13.32 -38.45 18.90
N THR A 852 14.15 -37.97 19.83
CA THR A 852 15.62 -37.98 19.72
C THR A 852 16.27 -38.31 21.07
N ASP A 853 17.55 -38.70 21.05
CA ASP A 853 18.33 -38.89 22.27
C ASP A 853 18.48 -37.58 23.10
N GLU A 854 18.96 -37.67 24.34
CA GLU A 854 19.08 -36.59 25.37
C GLU A 854 19.74 -35.27 24.92
N SER A 855 20.38 -35.24 23.75
CA SER A 855 21.07 -34.08 23.17
C SER A 855 20.15 -32.87 22.94
N LEU A 856 18.91 -33.07 22.45
CA LEU A 856 18.02 -31.94 22.15
C LEU A 856 17.49 -31.24 23.40
N GLU A 857 17.39 -31.95 24.52
CA GLU A 857 17.05 -31.31 25.80
C GLU A 857 18.17 -30.39 26.29
N ALA A 858 19.43 -30.80 26.10
CA ALA A 858 20.57 -29.96 26.45
C ALA A 858 20.60 -28.69 25.61
N ASP A 859 20.32 -28.78 24.31
CA ASP A 859 20.21 -27.64 23.41
C ASP A 859 19.04 -26.72 23.79
N ALA A 860 17.87 -27.29 24.13
CA ALA A 860 16.73 -26.52 24.62
C ALA A 860 17.05 -25.77 25.93
N ARG A 861 17.78 -26.40 26.86
CA ARG A 861 18.30 -25.74 28.07
C ARG A 861 19.30 -24.63 27.75
N GLY A 862 20.18 -24.85 26.78
CA GLY A 862 21.12 -23.85 26.28
C GLY A 862 20.41 -22.61 25.70
N LEU A 863 19.42 -22.82 24.84
CA LEU A 863 18.60 -21.72 24.29
C LEU A 863 17.83 -20.98 25.39
N ALA A 864 17.28 -21.70 26.38
CA ALA A 864 16.60 -21.08 27.50
C ALA A 864 17.53 -20.19 28.34
N ALA A 865 18.79 -20.60 28.55
CA ALA A 865 19.78 -19.79 29.24
C ALA A 865 20.17 -18.52 28.46
N VAL A 866 20.32 -18.61 27.14
CA VAL A 866 20.54 -17.45 26.27
C VAL A 866 19.33 -16.50 26.32
N ALA A 867 18.11 -17.03 26.20
CA ALA A 867 16.89 -16.24 26.29
C ALA A 867 16.78 -15.52 27.64
N ALA A 868 17.12 -16.17 28.76
CA ALA A 868 17.14 -15.53 30.08
C ALA A 868 18.11 -14.33 30.14
N ARG A 869 19.31 -14.45 29.54
CA ARG A 869 20.26 -13.34 29.46
C ARG A 869 19.75 -12.20 28.58
N LEU A 870 19.13 -12.50 27.44
CA LEU A 870 18.56 -11.48 26.56
C LEU A 870 17.36 -10.77 27.21
N ARG A 871 16.54 -11.46 27.99
CA ARG A 871 15.45 -10.84 28.79
C ARG A 871 16.01 -9.83 29.79
N ALA A 872 17.05 -10.20 30.54
CA ALA A 872 17.69 -9.27 31.48
C ALA A 872 18.28 -8.03 30.75
N CYS A 873 18.85 -8.20 29.56
CA CYS A 873 19.29 -7.09 28.73
C CYS A 873 18.11 -6.21 28.25
N ALA A 874 16.98 -6.83 27.86
CA ALA A 874 15.80 -6.11 27.40
C ALA A 874 15.16 -5.28 28.53
N GLU A 875 15.08 -5.85 29.74
CA GLU A 875 14.63 -5.15 30.95
C GLU A 875 15.56 -3.97 31.29
N ALA A 876 16.89 -4.16 31.21
CA ALA A 876 17.84 -3.08 31.44
C ALA A 876 17.72 -1.95 30.39
N ALA A 877 17.46 -2.30 29.12
CA ALA A 877 17.19 -1.33 28.07
C ALA A 877 15.88 -0.57 28.33
N GLU A 878 14.83 -1.26 28.79
CA GLU A 878 13.54 -0.67 29.15
C GLU A 878 13.65 0.30 30.34
N GLN A 879 14.36 -0.09 31.40
CA GLN A 879 14.68 0.82 32.53
C GLN A 879 15.51 2.03 32.10
N ARG A 880 16.38 1.87 31.10
CA ARG A 880 17.15 2.98 30.53
C ARG A 880 16.27 3.93 29.73
N VAL A 881 15.33 3.41 28.93
CA VAL A 881 14.33 4.22 28.22
C VAL A 881 13.49 5.02 29.22
N ALA A 882 12.95 4.36 30.25
CA ALA A 882 12.16 5.04 31.28
C ALA A 882 12.92 6.19 31.97
N ARG A 883 14.17 5.96 32.39
CA ARG A 883 15.01 7.02 32.97
C ARG A 883 15.30 8.18 32.01
N LEU A 884 15.40 7.90 30.72
CA LEU A 884 15.62 8.94 29.71
C LEU A 884 14.33 9.70 29.39
N ASP A 885 13.18 9.03 29.41
CA ASP A 885 11.86 9.66 29.32
C ASP A 885 11.65 10.64 30.49
N ASP A 886 11.95 10.21 31.73
CA ASP A 886 11.88 11.07 32.92
C ASP A 886 12.77 12.31 32.80
N ARG A 887 13.97 12.16 32.22
CA ARG A 887 14.93 13.27 32.02
C ARG A 887 14.55 14.20 30.87
N LEU A 888 13.87 13.69 29.85
CA LEU A 888 13.44 14.48 28.68
C LEU A 888 12.16 15.28 28.97
N GLY A 889 11.33 14.82 29.91
CA GLY A 889 10.12 15.53 30.35
C GLY A 889 9.13 15.82 29.23
N ASP A 890 8.45 16.97 29.32
CA ASP A 890 7.57 17.49 28.26
C ASP A 890 8.34 18.11 27.05
N GLY A 891 9.67 18.05 27.07
CA GLY A 891 10.55 18.61 26.05
C GLY A 891 10.87 20.10 26.18
N PHE A 892 10.45 20.77 27.26
CA PHE A 892 11.11 21.97 27.72
C PHE A 892 12.26 21.64 28.66
N ASP A 893 13.17 22.61 28.82
CA ASP A 893 14.12 22.61 29.94
C ASP A 893 13.28 22.87 31.21
N GLU A 894 12.69 21.81 31.77
CA GLU A 894 11.84 21.91 32.96
C GLU A 894 12.72 22.30 34.16
N PRO A 895 12.56 23.52 34.73
CA PRO A 895 13.23 23.82 35.98
C PRO A 895 12.71 22.84 37.04
N PRO A 896 13.53 22.46 38.03
CA PRO A 896 13.06 21.69 39.18
C PRO A 896 11.80 22.33 39.75
N VAL A 897 10.83 21.53 40.22
CA VAL A 897 9.55 22.05 40.75
C VAL A 897 9.76 23.14 41.81
N GLY A 898 10.82 23.01 42.63
CA GLY A 898 11.23 24.01 43.60
C GLY A 898 11.61 25.37 43.01
N GLU A 899 12.28 25.38 41.85
CA GLU A 899 12.61 26.61 41.12
C GLU A 899 11.37 27.16 40.38
N PHE A 900 10.57 26.28 39.77
CA PHE A 900 9.35 26.67 39.04
C PHE A 900 8.33 27.38 39.93
N LEU A 901 8.09 26.83 41.13
CA LEU A 901 7.19 27.37 42.14
C LEU A 901 7.89 28.34 43.10
N GLY A 902 9.18 28.62 42.88
CA GLY A 902 9.98 29.50 43.72
C GLY A 902 9.38 30.91 43.80
N GLY A 903 8.98 31.32 45.00
CA GLY A 903 8.31 32.60 45.24
C GLY A 903 6.80 32.61 44.97
N ALA A 904 6.24 31.55 44.36
CA ALA A 904 4.80 31.34 44.27
C ALA A 904 4.27 30.75 45.60
N VAL A 905 4.97 29.77 46.17
CA VAL A 905 4.63 29.15 47.47
C VAL A 905 5.89 28.94 48.33
N ASP A 906 5.69 28.69 49.62
CA ASP A 906 6.80 28.46 50.55
C ASP A 906 7.53 27.14 50.26
N ALA A 907 8.83 27.10 50.52
CA ALA A 907 9.67 25.91 50.26
C ALA A 907 9.18 24.65 50.99
N ASP A 908 8.61 24.80 52.18
CA ASP A 908 8.02 23.68 52.94
C ASP A 908 6.78 23.11 52.26
N VAL A 909 5.98 23.93 51.59
CA VAL A 909 4.83 23.48 50.79
C VAL A 909 5.32 22.70 49.57
N ILE A 910 6.34 23.21 48.88
CA ILE A 910 6.92 22.53 47.71
C ILE A 910 7.48 21.16 48.14
N GLN A 911 8.28 21.11 49.20
CA GLN A 911 8.95 19.87 49.61
C GLN A 911 7.98 18.85 50.22
N ASN A 912 7.13 19.26 51.16
CA ASN A 912 6.30 18.34 51.93
C ASN A 912 4.97 17.99 51.25
N VAL A 913 4.40 18.94 50.50
CA VAL A 913 3.09 18.76 49.84
C VAL A 913 3.27 18.37 48.38
N VAL A 914 3.92 19.22 47.58
CA VAL A 914 4.03 18.98 46.13
C VAL A 914 4.93 17.78 45.82
N CYS A 915 6.17 17.77 46.30
CA CYS A 915 7.08 16.65 46.06
C CYS A 915 6.79 15.46 46.99
N GLY A 916 6.41 15.73 48.25
CA GLY A 916 6.17 14.70 49.27
C GLY A 916 4.83 13.98 49.12
N LEU A 917 3.72 14.71 49.26
CA LEU A 917 2.38 14.13 49.27
C LEU A 917 1.85 13.80 47.87
N LEU A 918 2.06 14.69 46.89
CA LEU A 918 1.62 14.47 45.51
C LEU A 918 2.60 13.63 44.68
N GLY A 919 3.85 13.49 45.13
CA GLY A 919 4.90 12.83 44.34
C GLY A 919 5.25 13.58 43.05
N ALA A 920 4.89 14.86 42.95
CA ALA A 920 5.15 15.70 41.79
C ALA A 920 6.56 16.28 41.87
N ASP A 921 7.53 15.49 41.42
CA ASP A 921 8.95 15.86 41.33
C ASP A 921 9.32 16.60 40.03
N THR A 922 8.39 16.68 39.06
CA THR A 922 8.51 17.44 37.82
C THR A 922 7.33 18.39 37.62
N VAL A 923 7.55 19.46 36.84
CA VAL A 923 6.49 20.45 36.55
C VAL A 923 5.38 19.80 35.74
N LYS A 924 5.74 18.89 34.84
CA LYS A 924 4.77 18.08 34.09
C LYS A 924 3.86 17.25 35.01
N LYS A 925 4.42 16.45 35.93
CA LYS A 925 3.58 15.63 36.83
C LYS A 925 2.64 16.50 37.67
N LEU A 926 3.12 17.66 38.11
CA LEU A 926 2.27 18.63 38.79
C LEU A 926 1.14 19.14 37.88
N ALA A 927 1.44 19.52 36.64
CA ALA A 927 0.44 19.96 35.67
C ALA A 927 -0.60 18.88 35.37
N ASP A 928 -0.17 17.64 35.16
CA ASP A 928 -1.06 16.50 34.89
C ASP A 928 -2.03 16.29 36.07
N LEU A 929 -1.53 16.27 37.31
CA LEU A 929 -2.36 16.13 38.52
C LEU A 929 -3.36 17.28 38.72
N VAL A 930 -3.03 18.49 38.27
CA VAL A 930 -3.85 19.69 38.46
C VAL A 930 -4.89 19.83 37.35
N PHE A 931 -4.54 19.58 36.10
CA PHE A 931 -5.42 19.81 34.95
C PHE A 931 -6.22 18.59 34.53
N GLU A 932 -5.66 17.39 34.67
CA GLU A 932 -6.36 16.14 34.32
C GLU A 932 -7.12 15.54 35.52
N GLY A 933 -6.74 15.94 36.74
CA GLY A 933 -7.28 15.45 38.01
C GLY A 933 -6.69 14.10 38.43
N ASP A 934 -7.16 13.55 39.54
CA ASP A 934 -6.85 12.17 39.94
C ASP A 934 -7.58 11.14 39.04
N GLU A 935 -7.38 9.84 39.28
CA GLU A 935 -8.09 8.78 38.54
C GLU A 935 -9.63 8.87 38.63
N ASN A 936 -10.16 9.67 39.56
CA ASN A 936 -11.59 9.93 39.73
C ASN A 936 -12.03 11.27 39.13
N GLY A 937 -11.13 12.02 38.50
CA GLY A 937 -11.38 13.36 37.95
C GLY A 937 -11.58 14.44 39.01
N ASN A 938 -11.14 14.22 40.24
CA ASN A 938 -11.21 15.23 41.27
C ASN A 938 -10.06 16.25 41.13
N ASP A 939 -10.34 17.50 41.48
CA ASP A 939 -9.32 18.54 41.58
C ASP A 939 -8.41 18.27 42.79
N THR A 940 -7.20 17.80 42.49
CA THR A 940 -6.19 17.42 43.48
C THR A 940 -5.81 18.57 44.41
N LEU A 941 -5.78 19.82 43.93
CA LEU A 941 -5.43 20.97 44.77
C LEU A 941 -6.58 21.35 45.69
N ASP A 942 -7.82 21.32 45.19
CA ASP A 942 -9.00 21.62 46.01
C ASP A 942 -9.13 20.63 47.18
N GLN A 943 -8.86 19.34 46.96
CA GLN A 943 -8.81 18.35 48.05
C GLN A 943 -7.76 18.68 49.12
N LEU A 944 -6.57 19.13 48.69
CA LEU A 944 -5.52 19.54 49.62
C LEU A 944 -5.92 20.78 50.41
N VAL A 945 -6.64 21.72 49.80
CA VAL A 945 -7.21 22.87 50.50
C VAL A 945 -8.30 22.46 51.48
N GLN A 946 -9.19 21.55 51.10
CA GLN A 946 -10.24 21.02 51.99
C GLN A 946 -9.66 20.27 53.20
N SER A 947 -8.54 19.56 53.01
CA SER A 947 -7.82 18.88 54.10
C SER A 947 -7.04 19.81 55.03
N GLY A 948 -6.90 21.09 54.67
CA GLY A 948 -6.08 22.07 55.38
C GLY A 948 -4.57 21.93 55.14
N THR A 949 -4.16 21.10 54.17
CA THR A 949 -2.75 20.88 53.81
C THR A 949 -2.20 22.00 52.93
N LEU A 950 -3.05 22.60 52.09
CA LEU A 950 -2.75 23.82 51.33
C LEU A 950 -3.68 24.95 51.78
N THR A 951 -3.22 26.20 51.70
CA THR A 951 -4.12 27.34 51.78
C THR A 951 -4.73 27.62 50.41
N ARG A 952 -5.91 28.28 50.36
CA ARG A 952 -6.52 28.69 49.10
C ARG A 952 -5.61 29.60 48.27
N ALA A 953 -4.80 30.43 48.95
CA ALA A 953 -3.82 31.29 48.29
C ALA A 953 -2.65 30.50 47.67
N ASP A 954 -2.30 29.33 48.20
CA ASP A 954 -1.28 28.46 47.60
C ASP A 954 -1.82 27.78 46.35
N GLU A 955 -3.05 27.24 46.41
CA GLU A 955 -3.76 26.69 45.25
C GLU A 955 -3.82 27.71 44.11
N GLU A 956 -4.29 28.93 44.38
CA GLU A 956 -4.39 29.99 43.37
C GLU A 956 -3.03 30.36 42.75
N ARG A 957 -1.96 30.39 43.54
CA ARG A 957 -0.61 30.73 43.05
C ARG A 957 0.01 29.59 42.24
N ILE A 958 -0.17 28.34 42.65
CA ILE A 958 0.25 27.15 41.89
C ILE A 958 -0.52 27.12 40.56
N ALA A 959 -1.84 27.23 40.61
CA ALA A 959 -2.70 27.24 39.42
C ALA A 959 -2.34 28.39 38.47
N ALA A 960 -2.08 29.61 38.99
CA ALA A 960 -1.68 30.75 38.16
C ALA A 960 -0.33 30.50 37.46
N GLN A 961 0.65 29.90 38.14
CA GLN A 961 1.95 29.60 37.57
C GLN A 961 1.85 28.51 36.49
N LEU A 962 1.07 27.46 36.74
CA LEU A 962 0.78 26.41 35.76
C LEU A 962 -0.04 26.95 34.58
N GLN A 963 -0.98 27.86 34.81
CA GLN A 963 -1.76 28.51 33.76
C GLN A 963 -0.88 29.36 32.85
N LYS A 964 0.04 30.15 33.43
CA LYS A 964 1.03 30.91 32.68
C LYS A 964 1.88 29.98 31.81
N ARG A 965 2.31 28.86 32.38
CA ARG A 965 3.07 27.84 31.65
C ARG A 965 2.25 27.20 30.52
N TRP A 966 0.98 26.92 30.77
CA TRP A 966 0.06 26.39 29.77
C TRP A 966 -0.18 27.39 28.64
N GLU A 967 -0.24 28.69 28.93
CA GLU A 967 -0.32 29.74 27.91
C GLU A 967 0.93 29.77 27.00
N GLU A 968 2.12 29.50 27.54
CA GLU A 968 3.33 29.32 26.74
C GLU A 968 3.22 28.08 25.83
N HIS A 969 2.69 26.97 26.35
CA HIS A 969 2.41 25.75 25.58
C HIS A 969 1.34 25.95 24.52
N ARG A 970 0.37 26.83 24.77
CA ARG A 970 -0.79 27.05 23.90
C ARG A 970 -0.38 27.44 22.48
N ALA A 971 0.77 28.09 22.32
CA ALA A 971 1.35 28.40 21.01
C ALA A 971 1.78 27.17 20.20
N HIS A 972 1.94 26.02 20.86
CA HIS A 972 2.33 24.73 20.27
C HIS A 972 1.24 23.67 20.38
N MET A 973 0.07 24.03 20.92
CA MET A 973 -1.09 23.16 20.95
C MET A 973 -1.83 23.23 19.62
N TYR A 974 -2.27 22.08 19.16
CA TYR A 974 -3.11 21.95 17.98
C TYR A 974 -4.39 21.22 18.34
N ASP A 975 -5.52 21.66 17.80
CA ASP A 975 -6.80 20.99 17.93
C ASP A 975 -7.17 20.29 16.64
N VAL A 976 -7.79 19.12 16.74
CA VAL A 976 -8.34 18.44 15.57
C VAL A 976 -9.32 19.39 14.88
N TYR A 977 -9.11 19.58 13.59
CA TYR A 977 -9.84 20.53 12.75
C TYR A 977 -10.63 19.81 11.68
N ALA A 978 -10.03 18.84 10.99
CA ALA A 978 -10.75 18.04 10.00
C ALA A 978 -10.30 16.58 10.02
N MET A 979 -11.17 15.69 9.57
CA MET A 979 -10.85 14.28 9.39
C MET A 979 -11.49 13.77 8.11
N VAL A 980 -10.72 13.07 7.28
CA VAL A 980 -11.22 12.37 6.09
C VAL A 980 -11.28 10.89 6.42
N VAL A 981 -12.46 10.32 6.33
CA VAL A 981 -12.77 8.93 6.69
C VAL A 981 -13.11 8.15 5.42
N TYR A 982 -12.52 6.98 5.29
CA TYR A 982 -12.80 6.03 4.23
C TYR A 982 -13.55 4.83 4.79
N GLN A 983 -14.71 4.55 4.20
CA GLN A 983 -15.54 3.39 4.47
C GLN A 983 -15.42 2.42 3.29
N GLY A 984 -14.66 1.34 3.44
CA GLY A 984 -14.45 0.41 2.32
C GLY A 984 -13.27 -0.53 2.52
N THR A 985 -12.94 -1.26 1.45
CA THR A 985 -11.76 -2.14 1.43
C THR A 985 -10.97 -1.93 0.15
N GLY A 986 -9.65 -1.82 0.29
CA GLY A 986 -8.74 -1.69 -0.85
C GLY A 986 -9.06 -0.46 -1.71
N HIS A 987 -9.44 -0.71 -2.97
CA HIS A 987 -9.68 0.28 -4.02
C HIS A 987 -11.15 0.69 -4.19
N ALA A 988 -12.06 0.16 -3.37
CA ALA A 988 -13.48 0.41 -3.48
C ALA A 988 -14.07 0.76 -2.10
N GLY A 989 -14.43 2.02 -1.94
CA GLY A 989 -15.05 2.55 -0.74
C GLY A 989 -15.62 3.95 -0.94
N HIS A 990 -15.98 4.58 0.16
CA HIS A 990 -16.62 5.88 0.19
C HIS A 990 -15.89 6.80 1.15
N TYR A 991 -15.71 8.06 0.75
CA TYR A 991 -14.99 9.07 1.52
C TYR A 991 -15.96 10.09 2.10
N VAL A 992 -15.80 10.40 3.38
CA VAL A 992 -16.59 11.38 4.14
C VAL A 992 -15.64 12.29 4.90
N ALA A 993 -15.95 13.59 4.98
CA ALA A 993 -15.15 14.55 5.75
C ALA A 993 -15.89 15.09 6.96
N TYR A 994 -15.24 15.16 8.12
CA TYR A 994 -15.71 15.89 9.29
C TYR A 994 -14.88 17.16 9.43
N VAL A 995 -15.51 18.33 9.52
CA VAL A 995 -14.81 19.62 9.68
C VAL A 995 -15.36 20.39 10.87
N ARG A 996 -14.47 20.73 11.80
CA ARG A 996 -14.76 21.46 13.03
C ARG A 996 -15.09 22.91 12.72
N GLN A 997 -16.17 23.38 13.35
CA GLN A 997 -16.65 24.74 13.29
C GLN A 997 -16.06 25.56 14.47
N SER A 998 -16.19 26.87 14.42
CA SER A 998 -15.61 27.78 15.42
C SER A 998 -16.16 27.59 16.85
N ASP A 999 -17.36 27.05 16.98
CA ASP A 999 -18.01 26.71 18.26
C ASP A 999 -17.68 25.29 18.75
N GLY A 1000 -16.84 24.56 18.02
CA GLY A 1000 -16.37 23.22 18.38
C GLY A 1000 -17.24 22.06 17.89
N ALA A 1001 -18.41 22.35 17.31
CA ALA A 1001 -19.21 21.35 16.61
C ALA A 1001 -18.52 20.90 15.32
N PHE A 1002 -18.89 19.74 14.77
CA PHE A 1002 -18.38 19.21 13.52
C PHE A 1002 -19.49 19.11 12.49
N LEU A 1003 -19.22 19.53 11.26
CA LEU A 1003 -20.04 19.21 10.11
C LEU A 1003 -19.46 17.98 9.41
N CYS A 1004 -20.29 16.97 9.19
CA CYS A 1004 -19.99 15.80 8.40
C CYS A 1004 -20.50 16.02 6.97
N PHE A 1005 -19.58 16.06 6.01
CA PHE A 1005 -19.85 16.22 4.59
C PHE A 1005 -19.77 14.84 3.91
N ASP A 1006 -20.94 14.31 3.60
CA ASP A 1006 -21.15 13.03 2.92
C ASP A 1006 -21.72 13.35 1.53
N ASP A 1007 -20.82 13.73 0.63
CA ASP A 1007 -21.12 14.29 -0.69
C ASP A 1007 -22.11 15.48 -0.59
N GLU A 1008 -23.30 15.35 -1.16
CA GLU A 1008 -24.35 16.37 -1.19
C GLU A 1008 -25.03 16.57 0.17
N HIS A 1009 -24.91 15.61 1.09
CA HIS A 1009 -25.55 15.64 2.40
C HIS A 1009 -24.59 16.17 3.46
N VAL A 1010 -25.07 17.12 4.26
CA VAL A 1010 -24.32 17.64 5.40
C VAL A 1010 -25.08 17.38 6.69
N THR A 1011 -24.41 16.79 7.69
CA THR A 1011 -24.96 16.56 9.03
C THR A 1011 -24.10 17.23 10.10
N GLU A 1012 -24.65 17.48 11.28
CA GLU A 1012 -23.95 18.15 12.37
C GLU A 1012 -23.76 17.21 13.57
N HIS A 1013 -22.56 17.24 14.15
CA HIS A 1013 -22.20 16.49 15.35
C HIS A 1013 -21.70 17.46 16.41
N ALA A 1014 -22.23 17.39 17.63
CA ALA A 1014 -21.96 18.38 18.66
C ALA A 1014 -20.49 18.46 19.13
N ARG A 1015 -19.73 17.36 19.04
CA ARG A 1015 -18.35 17.26 19.55
C ARG A 1015 -17.57 16.09 18.94
N ALA A 1016 -16.26 16.08 19.13
CA ALA A 1016 -15.36 15.03 18.64
C ALA A 1016 -15.77 13.60 19.05
N SER A 1017 -16.31 13.40 20.26
CA SER A 1017 -16.77 12.07 20.70
C SER A 1017 -17.96 11.55 19.87
N ALA A 1018 -18.88 12.44 19.45
CA ALA A 1018 -19.98 12.06 18.58
C ALA A 1018 -19.48 11.67 17.18
N VAL A 1019 -18.43 12.32 16.70
CA VAL A 1019 -17.75 11.95 15.46
C VAL A 1019 -17.11 10.56 15.56
N ARG A 1020 -16.45 10.23 16.68
CA ARG A 1020 -15.92 8.86 16.91
C ARG A 1020 -17.00 7.80 16.86
N SER A 1021 -18.14 8.06 17.51
CA SER A 1021 -19.29 7.15 17.46
C SER A 1021 -19.80 6.97 16.04
N ASP A 1022 -19.97 8.06 15.28
CA ASP A 1022 -20.43 8.00 13.89
C ASP A 1022 -19.47 7.20 13.00
N ILE A 1023 -18.15 7.39 13.14
CA ILE A 1023 -17.13 6.60 12.41
C ILE A 1023 -17.23 5.12 12.77
N ALA A 1024 -17.33 4.80 14.06
CA ALA A 1024 -17.46 3.42 14.52
C ALA A 1024 -18.74 2.75 13.98
N GLU A 1025 -19.84 3.49 13.87
CA GLU A 1025 -21.12 3.01 13.33
C GLU A 1025 -21.13 2.86 11.81
N ARG A 1026 -20.39 3.72 11.09
CA ARG A 1026 -20.16 3.57 9.64
C ARG A 1026 -19.31 2.34 9.33
N GLY A 1027 -18.42 1.98 10.24
CA GLY A 1027 -17.61 0.77 10.15
C GLY A 1027 -18.44 -0.50 10.28
N SER A 1028 -18.21 -1.45 9.40
CA SER A 1028 -18.62 -2.85 9.59
C SER A 1028 -17.43 -3.78 9.35
N GLU A 1029 -17.54 -5.04 9.74
CA GLU A 1029 -16.48 -6.04 9.43
C GLU A 1029 -16.24 -6.17 7.92
N ALA A 1030 -17.28 -6.01 7.10
CA ALA A 1030 -17.19 -6.07 5.64
C ALA A 1030 -16.65 -4.77 5.01
N TYR A 1031 -16.94 -3.64 5.64
CA TYR A 1031 -16.54 -2.30 5.18
C TYR A 1031 -16.03 -1.51 6.38
N PRO A 1032 -14.77 -1.71 6.79
CA PRO A 1032 -14.21 -0.98 7.91
C PRO A 1032 -14.20 0.51 7.57
N ALA A 1033 -14.60 1.33 8.54
CA ALA A 1033 -14.37 2.76 8.49
C ALA A 1033 -12.99 3.02 9.10
N SER A 1034 -12.15 3.72 8.35
CA SER A 1034 -10.80 4.08 8.78
C SER A 1034 -10.57 5.55 8.48
N VAL A 1035 -9.95 6.26 9.41
CA VAL A 1035 -9.51 7.63 9.15
C VAL A 1035 -8.33 7.53 8.18
N ARG A 1036 -8.36 8.29 7.07
CA ARG A 1036 -7.31 8.35 6.01
C ARG A 1036 -6.48 9.63 6.07
N MET A 1037 -7.07 10.70 6.57
CA MET A 1037 -6.36 11.95 6.82
C MET A 1037 -6.90 12.60 8.10
N VAL A 1038 -6.00 13.09 8.97
CA VAL A 1038 -6.38 13.93 10.11
C VAL A 1038 -5.69 15.27 9.97
N VAL A 1039 -6.43 16.35 10.14
CA VAL A 1039 -5.90 17.72 10.08
C VAL A 1039 -6.10 18.38 11.42
N TYR A 1040 -5.02 18.95 11.93
CA TYR A 1040 -4.97 19.69 13.17
C TYR A 1040 -4.74 21.17 12.88
N HIS A 1041 -5.42 22.05 13.59
CA HIS A 1041 -5.24 23.50 13.51
C HIS A 1041 -4.62 24.04 14.80
N ARG A 1042 -3.57 24.86 14.68
CA ARG A 1042 -2.85 25.42 15.81
C ARG A 1042 -3.73 26.40 16.61
N ARG A 1043 -3.70 26.28 17.95
CA ARG A 1043 -4.41 27.20 18.85
C ARG A 1043 -3.81 28.61 18.79
N GLY A 1044 -4.68 29.62 18.94
CA GLY A 1044 -4.26 30.99 19.23
C GLY A 1044 -3.71 31.80 18.05
N THR A 1045 -3.64 31.27 16.83
CA THR A 1045 -3.06 32.03 15.71
C THR A 1045 -4.11 32.56 14.76
N ALA A 1046 -4.70 33.69 15.13
CA ALA A 1046 -5.58 34.47 14.25
C ALA A 1046 -4.87 34.88 12.94
N GLY A 1047 -3.54 34.98 12.94
CA GLY A 1047 -2.74 35.43 11.79
C GLY A 1047 -2.33 34.35 10.78
N GLY A 1048 -2.57 33.06 11.02
CA GLY A 1048 -2.21 31.98 10.08
C GLY A 1048 -0.71 31.86 9.71
N GLU A 1049 0.20 32.50 10.43
CA GLU A 1049 1.63 32.43 10.11
C GLU A 1049 2.27 31.12 10.62
N PRO A 1050 3.11 30.42 9.85
CA PRO A 1050 3.82 29.25 10.34
C PRO A 1050 4.75 29.61 11.52
N VAL A 1051 4.87 28.73 12.52
CA VAL A 1051 5.86 28.94 13.59
C VAL A 1051 7.22 28.59 13.01
N VAL A 1052 8.14 29.55 12.97
CA VAL A 1052 9.54 29.32 12.61
C VAL A 1052 10.31 28.97 13.88
N LEU A 1053 10.90 27.78 13.89
CA LEU A 1053 11.71 27.26 14.97
C LEU A 1053 13.19 27.62 14.72
N PRO A 1054 13.95 27.94 15.77
CA PRO A 1054 15.35 28.34 15.63
C PRO A 1054 16.18 27.18 15.07
N GLY A 1055 16.80 27.39 13.91
CA GLY A 1055 17.69 26.42 13.27
C GLY A 1055 19.17 26.56 13.69
N PRO A 1056 20.04 25.69 13.15
CA PRO A 1056 21.49 25.80 13.26
C PRO A 1056 21.99 27.20 12.86
N GLY A 1057 23.03 27.70 13.53
CA GLY A 1057 23.61 29.03 13.26
C GLY A 1057 22.85 30.25 13.81
N ALA A 1058 21.63 30.09 14.36
CA ALA A 1058 21.01 31.12 15.19
C ALA A 1058 21.67 31.10 16.59
N ALA A 1059 22.91 31.59 16.65
CA ALA A 1059 23.57 31.83 17.92
C ALA A 1059 22.64 32.72 18.78
N PRO A 1060 22.39 32.38 20.06
CA PRO A 1060 21.71 33.29 20.97
C PRO A 1060 22.60 34.52 21.09
N GLY A 1061 22.27 35.55 20.31
CA GLY A 1061 23.06 36.76 20.21
C GLY A 1061 23.30 37.32 21.60
N SER A 1062 24.58 37.45 21.95
CA SER A 1062 25.09 38.27 23.05
C SER A 1062 24.17 39.46 23.29
N GLY A 1063 23.48 39.50 24.43
CA GLY A 1063 22.47 40.51 24.74
C GLY A 1063 23.03 41.93 24.63
N LYS A 1064 22.86 42.56 23.45
CA LYS A 1064 22.90 44.01 23.33
C LYS A 1064 21.54 44.51 23.78
N ARG A 1065 21.50 45.01 25.02
CA ARG A 1065 20.42 45.80 25.61
C ARG A 1065 19.78 46.71 24.55
N ALA A 1066 18.49 46.52 24.31
CA ALA A 1066 17.67 47.42 23.51
C ALA A 1066 17.66 48.81 24.16
N GLY A 1067 18.23 49.80 23.46
CA GLY A 1067 18.30 51.18 23.94
C GLY A 1067 18.88 52.13 22.91
N ALA A 1068 18.20 52.30 21.76
CA ALA A 1068 18.14 53.53 20.95
C ALA A 1068 17.39 53.25 19.63
N PRO A 1069 16.57 54.19 19.12
CA PRO A 1069 15.89 54.05 17.84
C PRO A 1069 16.91 54.23 16.70
N ALA A 1070 17.07 53.22 15.86
CA ALA A 1070 17.96 53.29 14.71
C ALA A 1070 17.26 53.95 13.51
N ASP A 1071 17.97 54.94 12.96
CA ASP A 1071 17.64 55.78 11.83
C ASP A 1071 17.54 54.97 10.52
N LYS A 1072 16.63 55.40 9.63
CA LYS A 1072 16.39 54.75 8.33
C LYS A 1072 17.50 55.16 7.35
N GLY A 1073 18.41 54.25 7.01
CA GLY A 1073 19.45 54.51 6.01
C GLY A 1073 20.02 53.25 5.33
N SER A 1074 19.73 53.13 4.02
CA SER A 1074 20.40 52.35 2.98
C SER A 1074 20.30 50.81 3.01
N ALA A 1075 19.41 50.28 2.15
CA ALA A 1075 19.44 48.92 1.65
C ALA A 1075 19.94 48.96 0.19
N ALA A 1076 21.22 48.63 -0.02
CA ALA A 1076 21.79 48.44 -1.36
C ALA A 1076 23.09 47.62 -1.27
N ALA A 1077 22.99 46.32 -0.93
CA ALA A 1077 24.04 45.32 -1.18
C ALA A 1077 23.55 43.91 -0.78
N ASP A 1078 22.54 43.38 -1.47
CA ASP A 1078 22.19 41.94 -1.32
C ASP A 1078 21.65 41.32 -2.63
N GLY A 1079 22.10 41.86 -3.77
CA GLY A 1079 21.61 41.51 -5.10
C GLY A 1079 22.35 40.35 -5.79
N ASP A 1080 23.54 39.95 -5.31
CA ASP A 1080 24.43 39.06 -6.08
C ASP A 1080 24.41 37.58 -5.66
N ALA A 1081 23.83 37.22 -4.52
CA ALA A 1081 23.73 35.83 -4.08
C ALA A 1081 22.60 35.04 -4.77
N LYS A 1082 21.65 35.72 -5.43
CA LYS A 1082 20.45 35.09 -6.01
C LYS A 1082 20.63 34.59 -7.45
N ARG A 1083 21.73 34.97 -8.13
CA ARG A 1083 21.94 34.67 -9.56
C ARG A 1083 22.69 33.37 -9.86
N ARG A 1084 23.15 32.64 -8.83
CA ARG A 1084 23.76 31.29 -8.97
C ARG A 1084 22.80 30.14 -8.62
N ARG A 1085 21.51 30.41 -8.46
CA ARG A 1085 20.47 29.42 -8.10
C ARG A 1085 19.77 28.77 -9.31
N THR A 1086 20.18 29.12 -10.53
CA THR A 1086 19.58 28.64 -11.79
C THR A 1086 20.66 28.33 -12.83
N GLU A 1087 21.67 27.56 -12.44
CA GLU A 1087 22.49 26.73 -13.32
C GLU A 1087 22.58 25.31 -12.77
#